data_AF-A0A7G8V3E4-F1
#
_entry.id   AF-A0A7G8V3E4-F1
#
_cell.length_a   1.000
_cell.length_b   1.000
_cell.length_c   1.000
_cell.angle_alpha   90.00
_cell.angle_beta   90.00
_cell.angle_gamma   90.00
#
_symmetry.space_group_name_H-M   'P 1'
#
loop_
_entity.id
_entity.type
_entity.pdbx_description
1 polymer ?
#
loop_
_entity_poly.entity_id
_entity_poly.type
_entity_poly.pdbx_seq_one_letter_code
_entity_poly.pdbx_strand_id
1 'polypeptide(L)'
;MDFKLFKEMLKRILLVTFTAAVLACSAAPKPQQLVEGIPNIKPDEQQSLVCKEIVALIENYNYKKLTVNDSISSLVLDKYIKALDPYRSYFLASDIKDFEQFRTTLDDAFRVGDLSAPFYIFNVYSKRYNETLNYAMAHIKDKYDFNQNDTYVFDREKMPWVTSTAALNDIWKKRVKYELINLKIAGTAEAKNVETLTKRYQSLKSQSSKLNNQDVFQMIMDAFTETIDPHTNYFNPAKAVQFNEDMARSFEGIGARLQLENDVLKISEIIPGGPAFKSKQLNSGDRIIAVGQATGEFEDIIGWRIDNSVAKIKGPKGTKVRLKIIPVGQDMSSKPIIVEMTREKIVMEDQSAKKEVKTIESNGKSYKVGIISVPAFYADFKAANAGDPNYKSTTRDVKLLIDTLKNKDKVDAIIMDLRANGGGSLLEAIDLTGLFIDKGPVVQVKDLKGNVEVSSDEHPGTAWDGPFAVMVDRLSASASEIFAGAIQDYGRGIIIGTQTYGKGTVQSSIDLNKLVNPSILQRLASLVQKGSPGSGLTIKGGKDTPQLGQINLTMAKFYRVNGSSTQHKGVMPDITLPSFYPMDKIGEDTETSALPWDEVQKSNFVPVANLAPIKPELVKLHEARMEKSLDYKILIQGIADMKKRDLETSVTLNEGKLKAERDSLEAKSLEKTNKLRASRGLPPVKKGDKVKKNEDFDFFQDESLRVMADYIQIKK
;
A
#
# COMPACT_ATOMS: atom_id res chain seq x y z
N MET A 1 -52.63 -45.49 -21.09
CA MET A 1 -51.85 -44.91 -19.97
C MET A 1 -52.54 -43.61 -19.59
N ASP A 2 -53.11 -43.54 -18.38
CA ASP A 2 -54.03 -42.48 -17.99
C ASP A 2 -53.29 -41.14 -17.79
N PHE A 3 -53.60 -40.15 -18.63
CA PHE A 3 -52.97 -38.83 -18.66
C PHE A 3 -53.09 -38.09 -17.31
N LYS A 4 -54.08 -38.46 -16.49
CA LYS A 4 -54.27 -37.92 -15.15
C LYS A 4 -53.20 -38.41 -14.17
N LEU A 5 -52.81 -39.70 -14.26
CA LEU A 5 -51.77 -40.29 -13.42
C LEU A 5 -50.39 -39.72 -13.77
N PHE A 6 -50.10 -39.49 -15.05
CA PHE A 6 -48.84 -38.90 -15.49
C PHE A 6 -48.67 -37.45 -14.99
N LYS A 7 -49.76 -36.68 -14.97
CA LYS A 7 -49.78 -35.28 -14.50
C LYS A 7 -49.63 -35.16 -12.97
N GLU A 8 -50.21 -36.09 -12.21
CA GLU A 8 -50.01 -36.23 -10.75
C GLU A 8 -48.56 -36.62 -10.42
N MET A 9 -47.98 -37.55 -11.18
CA MET A 9 -46.61 -38.01 -10.98
C MET A 9 -45.58 -36.91 -11.32
N LEU A 10 -45.79 -36.16 -12.41
CA LEU A 10 -44.96 -34.99 -12.76
C LEU A 10 -45.11 -33.86 -11.74
N LYS A 11 -46.31 -33.62 -11.20
CA LYS A 11 -46.49 -32.65 -10.10
C LYS A 11 -45.75 -33.08 -8.84
N ARG A 12 -45.74 -34.36 -8.47
CA ARG A 12 -45.00 -34.85 -7.30
C ARG A 12 -43.49 -34.83 -7.52
N ILE A 13 -43.02 -35.19 -8.72
CA ILE A 13 -41.59 -35.11 -9.08
C ILE A 13 -41.14 -33.65 -9.13
N LEU A 14 -41.91 -32.73 -9.71
CA LEU A 14 -41.64 -31.29 -9.68
C LEU A 14 -41.75 -30.71 -8.27
N LEU A 15 -42.68 -31.15 -7.42
CA LEU A 15 -42.78 -30.67 -6.04
C LEU A 15 -41.60 -31.17 -5.19
N VAL A 16 -41.11 -32.39 -5.42
CA VAL A 16 -39.94 -32.96 -4.72
C VAL A 16 -38.62 -32.37 -5.24
N THR A 17 -38.48 -32.07 -6.53
CA THR A 17 -37.29 -31.38 -7.06
C THR A 17 -37.31 -29.88 -6.76
N PHE A 18 -38.47 -29.23 -6.67
CA PHE A 18 -38.59 -27.82 -6.26
C PHE A 18 -38.41 -27.64 -4.75
N THR A 19 -38.81 -28.61 -3.91
CA THR A 19 -38.49 -28.58 -2.47
C THR A 19 -37.01 -28.88 -2.20
N ALA A 20 -36.37 -29.76 -2.98
CA ALA A 20 -34.92 -29.97 -2.90
C ALA A 20 -34.10 -28.75 -3.42
N ALA A 21 -34.56 -28.07 -4.47
CA ALA A 21 -33.91 -26.85 -4.99
C ALA A 21 -34.13 -25.62 -4.10
N VAL A 22 -35.29 -25.50 -3.44
CA VAL A 22 -35.54 -24.42 -2.46
C VAL A 22 -34.79 -24.66 -1.15
N LEU A 23 -34.56 -25.92 -0.73
CA LEU A 23 -33.69 -26.23 0.40
C LEU A 23 -32.19 -26.01 0.10
N ALA A 24 -31.77 -26.06 -1.18
CA ALA A 24 -30.40 -25.73 -1.59
C ALA A 24 -30.13 -24.21 -1.70
N CYS A 25 -31.18 -23.37 -1.82
CA CYS A 25 -31.04 -21.92 -1.93
C CYS A 25 -31.30 -21.14 -0.62
N SER A 26 -31.39 -21.83 0.52
CA SER A 26 -31.50 -21.19 1.83
C SER A 26 -30.79 -21.98 2.92
N ALA A 27 -29.57 -22.45 2.65
CA ALA A 27 -28.69 -22.87 3.74
C ALA A 27 -28.29 -21.60 4.52
N ALA A 28 -28.79 -21.48 5.76
CA ALA A 28 -28.26 -20.50 6.69
C ALA A 28 -26.74 -20.74 6.87
N PRO A 29 -25.93 -19.70 7.12
CA PRO A 29 -24.50 -19.88 7.37
C PRO A 29 -24.28 -20.93 8.44
N LYS A 30 -23.31 -21.83 8.25
CA LYS A 30 -23.03 -22.86 9.24
C LYS A 30 -22.60 -22.19 10.56
N PRO A 31 -23.03 -22.71 11.72
CA PRO A 31 -22.56 -22.19 12.99
C PRO A 31 -21.04 -22.35 13.06
N GLN A 32 -20.34 -21.25 13.34
CA GLN A 32 -18.89 -21.25 13.46
C GLN A 32 -18.42 -22.21 14.58
N GLN A 33 -17.46 -23.07 14.26
CA GLN A 33 -16.75 -23.86 15.27
C GLN A 33 -16.01 -22.93 16.24
N LEU A 34 -16.17 -23.17 17.54
CA LEU A 34 -15.54 -22.34 18.58
C LEU A 34 -14.17 -22.92 18.97
N VAL A 35 -13.22 -22.02 19.18
CA VAL A 35 -11.88 -22.34 19.69
C VAL A 35 -11.85 -22.08 21.20
N GLU A 36 -11.55 -23.10 21.99
CA GLU A 36 -11.48 -22.99 23.44
C GLU A 36 -10.27 -22.18 23.93
N GLY A 37 -10.49 -21.40 24.99
CA GLY A 37 -9.44 -20.63 25.67
C GLY A 37 -9.24 -19.20 25.16
N ILE A 38 -10.07 -18.75 24.21
CA ILE A 38 -10.04 -17.37 23.69
C ILE A 38 -11.46 -16.82 23.44
N PRO A 39 -11.64 -15.49 23.46
CA PRO A 39 -12.81 -14.85 22.88
C PRO A 39 -12.86 -15.13 21.38
N ASN A 40 -13.92 -15.76 20.90
CA ASN A 40 -14.07 -16.08 19.48
C ASN A 40 -14.62 -14.88 18.73
N ILE A 41 -13.87 -14.37 17.76
CA ILE A 41 -14.36 -13.38 16.81
C ILE A 41 -15.30 -14.09 15.84
N LYS A 42 -16.47 -13.48 15.59
CA LYS A 42 -17.51 -14.01 14.70
C LYS A 42 -17.78 -13.04 13.54
N PRO A 43 -18.14 -13.55 12.36
CA PRO A 43 -18.61 -12.71 11.27
C PRO A 43 -19.97 -12.10 11.61
N ASP A 44 -20.28 -10.96 11.01
CA ASP A 44 -21.62 -10.37 11.06
C ASP A 44 -22.41 -10.59 9.74
N GLU A 45 -23.70 -10.26 9.77
CA GLU A 45 -24.57 -10.42 8.60
C GLU A 45 -24.19 -9.48 7.45
N GLN A 46 -23.60 -8.32 7.74
CA GLN A 46 -23.17 -7.37 6.70
C GLN A 46 -21.99 -7.95 5.93
N GLN A 47 -21.02 -8.54 6.62
CA GLN A 47 -19.89 -9.23 6.03
C GLN A 47 -20.33 -10.42 5.17
N SER A 48 -21.34 -11.16 5.64
CA SER A 48 -21.93 -12.27 4.89
C SER A 48 -22.55 -11.79 3.58
N LEU A 49 -23.24 -10.65 3.58
CA LEU A 49 -23.76 -10.01 2.37
C LEU A 49 -22.62 -9.51 1.46
N VAL A 50 -21.65 -8.79 2.01
CA VAL A 50 -20.52 -8.25 1.25
C VAL A 50 -19.75 -9.36 0.54
N CYS A 51 -19.52 -10.49 1.20
CA CYS A 51 -18.85 -11.64 0.60
C CYS A 51 -19.58 -12.14 -0.67
N LYS A 52 -20.92 -12.26 -0.62
CA LYS A 52 -21.74 -12.66 -1.78
C LYS A 52 -21.62 -11.68 -2.93
N GLU A 53 -21.72 -10.38 -2.62
CA GLU A 53 -21.62 -9.33 -3.63
C GLU A 53 -20.23 -9.31 -4.29
N ILE A 54 -19.17 -9.52 -3.52
CA ILE A 54 -17.80 -9.63 -4.05
C ILE A 54 -17.67 -10.82 -5.01
N VAL A 55 -18.17 -11.99 -4.64
CA VAL A 55 -18.18 -13.17 -5.52
C VAL A 55 -18.94 -12.86 -6.82
N ALA A 56 -20.14 -12.30 -6.71
CA ALA A 56 -20.95 -11.94 -7.87
C ALA A 56 -20.25 -10.90 -8.77
N LEU A 57 -19.58 -9.90 -8.19
CA LEU A 57 -18.83 -8.91 -8.96
C LEU A 57 -17.64 -9.53 -9.69
N ILE A 58 -16.90 -10.42 -9.03
CA ILE A 58 -15.77 -11.11 -9.64
C ILE A 58 -16.23 -11.99 -10.82
N GLU A 59 -17.24 -12.84 -10.60
CA GLU A 59 -17.68 -13.79 -11.64
C GLU A 59 -18.32 -13.10 -12.85
N ASN A 60 -18.98 -11.95 -12.65
CA ASN A 60 -19.71 -11.27 -13.73
C ASN A 60 -18.97 -10.09 -14.38
N TYR A 61 -18.04 -9.45 -13.66
CA TYR A 61 -17.46 -8.17 -14.09
C TYR A 61 -15.93 -8.08 -13.99
N ASN A 62 -15.22 -9.09 -13.47
CA ASN A 62 -13.75 -9.08 -13.52
C ASN A 62 -13.23 -9.36 -14.93
N TYR A 63 -12.15 -8.69 -15.34
CA TYR A 63 -11.52 -8.84 -16.66
C TYR A 63 -11.14 -10.28 -17.01
N LYS A 64 -10.69 -11.05 -16.03
CA LYS A 64 -10.24 -12.43 -16.20
C LYS A 64 -11.39 -13.41 -16.50
N LYS A 65 -12.65 -13.00 -16.30
CA LYS A 65 -13.87 -13.82 -16.51
C LYS A 65 -13.76 -15.22 -15.90
N LEU A 66 -13.37 -15.29 -14.62
CA LEU A 66 -13.20 -16.55 -13.92
C LEU A 66 -14.43 -16.91 -13.10
N THR A 67 -14.63 -18.22 -12.91
CA THR A 67 -15.59 -18.78 -11.95
C THR A 67 -14.84 -19.11 -10.67
N VAL A 68 -15.40 -18.76 -9.52
CA VAL A 68 -14.77 -18.97 -8.21
C VAL A 68 -14.91 -20.44 -7.84
N ASN A 69 -13.95 -21.31 -8.11
CA ASN A 69 -14.10 -22.77 -7.96
C ASN A 69 -13.15 -23.35 -6.91
N ASP A 70 -13.13 -24.68 -6.76
CA ASP A 70 -12.22 -25.42 -5.86
C ASP A 70 -10.74 -25.03 -6.01
N SER A 71 -10.29 -24.72 -7.24
CA SER A 71 -8.91 -24.30 -7.49
C SER A 71 -8.63 -22.92 -6.89
N ILE A 72 -9.58 -21.98 -7.04
CA ILE A 72 -9.52 -20.68 -6.36
C ILE A 72 -9.60 -20.88 -4.85
N SER A 73 -10.53 -21.68 -4.34
CA SER A 73 -10.65 -22.01 -2.91
C SER A 73 -9.33 -22.48 -2.30
N SER A 74 -8.62 -23.38 -2.99
CA SER A 74 -7.31 -23.88 -2.55
C SER A 74 -6.27 -22.77 -2.45
N LEU A 75 -6.18 -21.91 -3.46
CA LEU A 75 -5.24 -20.79 -3.48
C LEU A 75 -5.57 -19.74 -2.40
N VAL A 76 -6.86 -19.48 -2.17
CA VAL A 76 -7.31 -18.57 -1.10
C VAL A 76 -6.90 -19.12 0.26
N LEU A 77 -7.09 -20.42 0.52
CA LEU A 77 -6.68 -21.03 1.78
C LEU A 77 -5.17 -20.87 2.01
N ASP A 78 -4.35 -21.20 1.02
CA ASP A 78 -2.89 -21.08 1.12
C ASP A 78 -2.46 -19.62 1.35
N LYS A 79 -3.06 -18.67 0.62
CA LYS A 79 -2.78 -17.25 0.76
C LYS A 79 -3.23 -16.71 2.12
N TYR A 80 -4.37 -17.16 2.64
CA TYR A 80 -4.86 -16.77 3.95
C TYR A 80 -3.99 -17.31 5.09
N ILE A 81 -3.59 -18.59 5.03
CA ILE A 81 -2.64 -19.18 5.98
C ILE A 81 -1.31 -18.42 5.96
N LYS A 82 -0.79 -18.09 4.77
CA LYS A 82 0.44 -17.31 4.60
C LYS A 82 0.29 -15.88 5.16
N ALA A 83 -0.88 -15.24 5.00
CA ALA A 83 -1.13 -13.91 5.55
C ALA A 83 -1.15 -13.90 7.08
N LEU A 84 -1.65 -14.97 7.70
CA LEU A 84 -1.69 -15.12 9.17
C LEU A 84 -0.32 -15.51 9.76
N ASP A 85 0.39 -16.45 9.14
CA ASP A 85 1.67 -16.96 9.63
C ASP A 85 2.72 -17.12 8.50
N PRO A 86 3.24 -16.00 7.96
CA PRO A 86 4.15 -16.02 6.80
C PRO A 86 5.47 -16.74 7.09
N TYR A 87 5.89 -16.76 8.35
CA TYR A 87 7.15 -17.39 8.80
C TYR A 87 6.91 -18.68 9.59
N ARG A 88 5.72 -19.30 9.51
CA ARG A 88 5.42 -20.61 10.13
C ARG A 88 5.92 -20.71 11.59
N SER A 89 5.62 -19.66 12.35
CA SER A 89 6.12 -19.38 13.69
C SER A 89 5.00 -19.38 14.75
N TYR A 90 3.78 -19.73 14.37
CA TYR A 90 2.61 -19.81 15.25
C TYR A 90 1.83 -21.11 15.07
N PHE A 91 1.45 -21.48 13.85
CA PHE A 91 0.65 -22.69 13.63
C PHE A 91 1.47 -23.98 13.81
N LEU A 92 0.79 -25.02 14.30
CA LEU A 92 1.29 -26.39 14.27
C LEU A 92 0.89 -27.08 12.97
N ALA A 93 1.64 -28.11 12.58
CA ALA A 93 1.29 -28.98 11.46
C ALA A 93 -0.10 -29.63 11.61
N SER A 94 -0.54 -29.87 12.85
CA SER A 94 -1.89 -30.37 13.14
C SER A 94 -2.97 -29.34 12.81
N ASP A 95 -2.71 -28.06 13.05
CA ASP A 95 -3.66 -26.98 12.76
C ASP A 95 -3.82 -26.85 11.24
N ILE A 96 -2.71 -26.88 10.50
CA ILE A 96 -2.74 -26.86 9.04
C ILE A 96 -3.50 -28.06 8.48
N LYS A 97 -3.24 -29.26 8.99
CA LYS A 97 -3.96 -30.48 8.59
C LYS A 97 -5.46 -30.37 8.85
N ASP A 98 -5.88 -29.73 9.93
CA ASP A 98 -7.29 -29.48 10.22
C ASP A 98 -7.90 -28.51 9.21
N PHE A 99 -7.19 -27.46 8.80
CA PHE A 99 -7.68 -26.49 7.82
C PHE A 99 -7.86 -27.05 6.41
N GLU A 100 -7.16 -28.15 6.07
CA GLU A 100 -7.30 -28.84 4.78
C GLU A 100 -8.74 -29.26 4.47
N GLN A 101 -9.59 -29.44 5.48
CA GLN A 101 -11.02 -29.74 5.28
C GLN A 101 -11.77 -28.64 4.52
N PHE A 102 -11.25 -27.40 4.50
CA PHE A 102 -11.85 -26.26 3.82
C PHE A 102 -11.29 -26.03 2.42
N ARG A 103 -10.26 -26.78 2.00
CA ARG A 103 -9.47 -26.49 0.79
C ARG A 103 -10.31 -26.36 -0.48
N THR A 104 -11.38 -27.14 -0.59
CA THR A 104 -12.26 -27.17 -1.79
C THR A 104 -13.69 -26.73 -1.47
N THR A 105 -13.91 -25.97 -0.39
CA THR A 105 -15.25 -25.58 0.03
C THR A 105 -15.41 -24.08 0.30
N LEU A 106 -14.32 -23.30 0.30
CA LEU A 106 -14.41 -21.87 0.60
C LEU A 106 -15.14 -21.12 -0.52
N ASP A 107 -15.02 -21.56 -1.76
CA ASP A 107 -15.71 -20.98 -2.90
C ASP A 107 -17.24 -21.09 -2.77
N ASP A 108 -17.73 -22.30 -2.48
CA ASP A 108 -19.15 -22.54 -2.22
C ASP A 108 -19.64 -21.79 -0.98
N ALA A 109 -18.83 -21.76 0.07
CA ALA A 109 -19.13 -21.00 1.28
C ALA A 109 -19.27 -19.50 0.97
N PHE A 110 -18.34 -18.91 0.22
CA PHE A 110 -18.36 -17.49 -0.13
C PHE A 110 -19.56 -17.11 -1.00
N ARG A 111 -19.98 -17.96 -1.94
CA ARG A 111 -21.21 -17.76 -2.74
C ARG A 111 -22.46 -17.59 -1.87
N VAL A 112 -22.52 -18.30 -0.75
CA VAL A 112 -23.63 -18.22 0.20
C VAL A 112 -23.31 -17.33 1.42
N GLY A 113 -22.19 -16.62 1.39
CA GLY A 113 -21.75 -15.69 2.44
C GLY A 113 -21.40 -16.37 3.77
N ASP A 114 -21.07 -17.65 3.75
CA ASP A 114 -20.62 -18.39 4.93
C ASP A 114 -19.14 -18.10 5.20
N LEU A 115 -18.90 -17.37 6.28
CA LEU A 115 -17.58 -16.96 6.75
C LEU A 115 -17.12 -17.77 7.98
N SER A 116 -17.80 -18.86 8.32
CA SER A 116 -17.50 -19.67 9.50
C SER A 116 -16.06 -20.22 9.50
N ALA A 117 -15.62 -20.80 8.38
CA ALA A 117 -14.30 -21.40 8.25
C ALA A 117 -13.14 -20.39 8.37
N PRO A 118 -13.11 -19.26 7.62
CA PRO A 118 -12.06 -18.25 7.78
C PRO A 118 -11.94 -17.71 9.20
N PHE A 119 -13.07 -17.41 9.85
CA PHE A 119 -13.05 -16.89 11.22
C PHE A 119 -12.61 -17.96 12.23
N TYR A 120 -12.93 -19.24 11.99
CA TYR A 120 -12.41 -20.34 12.80
C TYR A 120 -10.88 -20.43 12.70
N ILE A 121 -10.32 -20.42 11.48
CA ILE A 121 -8.87 -20.43 11.23
C ILE A 121 -8.19 -19.24 11.95
N PHE A 122 -8.77 -18.05 11.84
CA PHE A 122 -8.25 -16.86 12.54
C PHE A 122 -8.28 -17.00 14.06
N ASN A 123 -9.34 -17.61 14.62
CA ASN A 123 -9.42 -17.86 16.05
C ASN A 123 -8.35 -18.89 16.49
N VAL A 124 -8.05 -19.92 15.69
CA VAL A 124 -6.92 -20.83 15.95
C VAL A 124 -5.59 -20.06 15.93
N TYR A 125 -5.39 -19.18 14.94
CA TYR A 125 -4.21 -18.30 14.89
C TYR A 125 -4.09 -17.43 16.15
N SER A 126 -5.18 -16.77 16.55
CA SER A 126 -5.21 -15.89 17.72
C SER A 126 -4.86 -16.64 19.01
N LYS A 127 -5.32 -17.88 19.14
CA LYS A 127 -4.93 -18.76 20.24
C LYS A 127 -3.42 -19.05 20.24
N ARG A 128 -2.88 -19.52 19.11
CA ARG A 128 -1.44 -19.83 18.99
C ARG A 128 -0.56 -18.61 19.23
N TYR A 129 -0.93 -17.47 18.67
CA TYR A 129 -0.26 -16.20 18.86
C TYR A 129 -0.19 -15.82 20.35
N ASN A 130 -1.32 -15.89 21.06
CA ASN A 130 -1.39 -15.59 22.49
C ASN A 130 -0.57 -16.58 23.34
N GLU A 131 -0.66 -17.87 23.04
CA GLU A 131 0.14 -18.92 23.70
C GLU A 131 1.64 -18.64 23.55
N THR A 132 2.10 -18.34 22.33
CA THR A 132 3.51 -18.05 22.05
C THR A 132 4.01 -16.77 22.72
N LEU A 133 3.20 -15.70 22.75
CA LEU A 133 3.58 -14.47 23.43
C LEU A 133 3.64 -14.66 24.95
N ASN A 134 2.71 -15.43 25.53
CA ASN A 134 2.74 -15.76 26.95
C ASN A 134 4.00 -16.56 27.31
N TYR A 135 4.35 -17.55 26.49
CA TYR A 135 5.61 -18.30 26.63
C TYR A 135 6.82 -17.36 26.56
N ALA A 136 6.90 -16.55 25.50
CA ALA A 136 8.01 -15.62 25.31
C ALA A 136 8.19 -14.68 26.51
N MET A 137 7.11 -14.09 27.03
CA MET A 137 7.13 -13.23 28.22
C MET A 137 7.59 -13.96 29.48
N ALA A 138 7.15 -15.20 29.70
CA ALA A 138 7.55 -16.00 30.86
C ALA A 138 9.06 -16.31 30.83
N HIS A 139 9.64 -16.46 29.64
CA HIS A 139 11.04 -16.87 29.45
C HIS A 139 12.02 -15.71 29.20
N ILE A 140 11.59 -14.44 29.26
CA ILE A 140 12.51 -13.28 29.11
C ILE A 140 13.61 -13.29 30.18
N LYS A 141 13.25 -13.68 31.42
CA LYS A 141 14.14 -13.63 32.59
C LYS A 141 14.98 -14.89 32.79
N ASP A 142 14.86 -15.85 31.89
CA ASP A 142 15.67 -17.06 31.93
C ASP A 142 17.16 -16.73 31.80
N LYS A 143 18.00 -17.62 32.34
CA LYS A 143 19.45 -17.51 32.14
C LYS A 143 19.79 -18.01 30.73
N TYR A 144 20.35 -17.12 29.92
CA TYR A 144 20.82 -17.43 28.58
C TYR A 144 22.35 -17.45 28.53
N ASP A 145 22.92 -18.49 27.94
CA ASP A 145 24.35 -18.53 27.60
C ASP A 145 24.58 -17.94 26.21
N PHE A 146 25.14 -16.73 26.18
CA PHE A 146 25.42 -15.97 24.96
C PHE A 146 26.73 -16.36 24.27
N ASN A 147 27.46 -17.36 24.78
CA ASN A 147 28.69 -17.87 24.16
C ASN A 147 28.46 -19.14 23.33
N GLN A 148 27.27 -19.72 23.38
CA GLN A 148 26.92 -20.88 22.57
C GLN A 148 26.89 -20.57 21.08
N ASN A 149 27.20 -21.57 20.26
CA ASN A 149 27.23 -21.45 18.79
C ASN A 149 25.88 -21.76 18.14
N ASP A 150 24.77 -21.51 18.86
CA ASP A 150 23.43 -21.74 18.34
C ASP A 150 23.09 -20.72 17.23
N THR A 151 22.12 -21.06 16.40
CA THR A 151 21.57 -20.17 15.38
C THR A 151 20.08 -19.97 15.58
N TYR A 152 19.60 -18.80 15.18
CA TYR A 152 18.18 -18.47 15.07
C TYR A 152 17.82 -18.27 13.61
N VAL A 153 16.94 -19.12 13.09
CA VAL A 153 16.39 -19.02 11.74
C VAL A 153 15.21 -18.05 11.81
N PHE A 154 15.43 -16.81 11.36
CA PHE A 154 14.42 -15.76 11.39
C PHE A 154 13.49 -15.80 10.17
N ASP A 155 14.00 -16.22 9.02
CA ASP A 155 13.18 -16.48 7.83
C ASP A 155 12.88 -17.98 7.74
N ARG A 156 11.62 -18.30 7.97
CA ARG A 156 11.09 -19.65 8.04
C ARG A 156 9.99 -19.89 7.01
N GLU A 157 9.85 -19.01 6.01
CA GLU A 157 8.79 -19.11 4.99
C GLU A 157 8.77 -20.48 4.30
N LYS A 158 9.96 -21.05 4.07
CA LYS A 158 10.16 -22.35 3.38
C LYS A 158 10.37 -23.53 4.32
N MET A 159 10.34 -23.33 5.64
CA MET A 159 10.54 -24.40 6.63
C MET A 159 9.28 -25.25 6.80
N PRO A 160 9.36 -26.52 7.20
CA PRO A 160 8.16 -27.28 7.54
C PRO A 160 7.43 -26.67 8.74
N TRP A 161 6.10 -26.82 8.77
CA TRP A 161 5.30 -26.52 9.96
C TRP A 161 5.76 -27.40 11.12
N VAL A 162 5.88 -26.82 12.33
CA VAL A 162 6.33 -27.58 13.49
C VAL A 162 5.24 -28.51 14.01
N THR A 163 5.62 -29.68 14.50
CA THR A 163 4.66 -30.75 14.87
C THR A 163 4.21 -30.70 16.33
N SER A 164 4.82 -29.86 17.17
CA SER A 164 4.51 -29.80 18.60
C SER A 164 4.71 -28.41 19.19
N THR A 165 3.98 -28.12 20.28
CA THR A 165 4.15 -26.90 21.07
C THR A 165 5.57 -26.77 21.63
N ALA A 166 6.25 -27.86 21.97
CA ALA A 166 7.63 -27.82 22.44
C ALA A 166 8.60 -27.30 21.36
N ALA A 167 8.44 -27.74 20.12
CA ALA A 167 9.23 -27.25 18.99
C ALA A 167 8.93 -25.77 18.67
N LEU A 168 7.66 -25.37 18.78
CA LEU A 168 7.24 -23.97 18.64
C LEU A 168 7.87 -23.09 19.73
N ASN A 169 7.84 -23.56 20.99
CA ASN A 169 8.45 -22.88 22.13
C ASN A 169 9.97 -22.72 21.97
N ASP A 170 10.68 -23.71 21.41
CA ASP A 170 12.12 -23.60 21.13
C ASP A 170 12.43 -22.45 20.13
N ILE A 171 11.62 -22.30 19.08
CA ILE A 171 11.75 -21.18 18.13
C ILE A 171 11.62 -19.84 18.86
N TRP A 172 10.59 -19.72 19.71
CA TRP A 172 10.33 -18.50 20.47
C TRP A 172 11.40 -18.23 21.53
N LYS A 173 11.93 -19.27 22.18
CA LYS A 173 13.07 -19.14 23.10
C LYS A 173 14.31 -18.59 22.39
N LYS A 174 14.61 -19.09 21.18
CA LYS A 174 15.71 -18.57 20.35
C LYS A 174 15.48 -17.14 19.89
N ARG A 175 14.24 -16.77 19.55
CA ARG A 175 13.85 -15.39 19.25
C ARG A 175 14.07 -14.47 20.45
N VAL A 176 13.64 -14.87 21.65
CA VAL A 176 13.87 -14.09 22.89
C VAL A 176 15.37 -13.90 23.13
N LYS A 177 16.16 -14.99 23.04
CA LYS A 177 17.63 -14.93 23.13
C LYS A 177 18.22 -13.94 22.13
N TYR A 178 17.79 -14.00 20.86
CA TYR A 178 18.22 -13.07 19.82
C TYR A 178 17.89 -11.62 20.16
N GLU A 179 16.64 -11.32 20.55
CA GLU A 179 16.22 -9.96 20.89
C GLU A 179 16.98 -9.40 22.11
N LEU A 180 17.31 -10.25 23.10
CA LEU A 180 18.13 -9.88 24.25
C LEU A 180 19.59 -9.59 23.87
N ILE A 181 20.21 -10.42 23.00
CA ILE A 181 21.56 -10.16 22.49
C ILE A 181 21.60 -8.81 21.76
N ASN A 182 20.59 -8.50 20.95
CA ASN A 182 20.48 -7.23 20.25
C ASN A 182 20.52 -6.03 21.20
N LEU A 183 19.71 -6.07 22.26
CA LEU A 183 19.67 -5.02 23.28
C LEU A 183 21.01 -4.93 24.03
N LYS A 184 21.62 -6.07 24.36
CA LYS A 184 22.93 -6.10 25.02
C LYS A 184 24.04 -5.49 24.16
N ILE A 185 24.10 -5.83 22.87
CA ILE A 185 25.05 -5.24 21.91
C ILE A 185 24.86 -3.72 21.79
N ALA A 186 23.62 -3.23 21.91
CA ALA A 186 23.32 -1.80 21.93
C ALA A 186 23.77 -1.07 23.21
N GLY A 187 24.34 -1.79 24.18
CA GLY A 187 24.94 -1.20 25.39
C GLY A 187 23.95 -0.90 26.52
N THR A 188 22.73 -1.43 26.47
CA THR A 188 21.73 -1.22 27.52
C THR A 188 21.86 -2.24 28.66
N ALA A 189 21.66 -1.77 29.90
CA ALA A 189 21.75 -2.60 31.10
C ALA A 189 20.71 -3.74 31.10
N GLU A 190 21.08 -4.89 31.66
CA GLU A 190 20.27 -6.12 31.61
C GLU A 190 18.84 -5.93 32.12
N ALA A 191 18.66 -5.27 33.28
CA ALA A 191 17.34 -4.98 33.82
C ALA A 191 16.46 -4.16 32.86
N LYS A 192 17.06 -3.19 32.16
CA LYS A 192 16.38 -2.36 31.15
C LYS A 192 16.07 -3.16 29.88
N ASN A 193 16.91 -4.14 29.51
CA ASN A 193 16.67 -5.02 28.37
C ASN A 193 15.42 -5.88 28.61
N VAL A 194 15.34 -6.49 29.80
CA VAL A 194 14.18 -7.27 30.23
C VAL A 194 12.91 -6.41 30.25
N GLU A 195 12.97 -5.21 30.82
CA GLU A 195 11.84 -4.27 30.85
C GLU A 195 11.38 -3.90 29.44
N THR A 196 12.32 -3.54 28.56
CA THR A 196 12.04 -3.15 27.17
C THR A 196 11.37 -4.28 26.40
N LEU A 197 11.89 -5.51 26.52
CA LEU A 197 11.34 -6.67 25.83
C LEU A 197 9.98 -7.07 26.39
N THR A 198 9.79 -6.97 27.71
CA THR A 198 8.50 -7.22 28.36
C THR A 198 7.44 -6.25 27.83
N LYS A 199 7.73 -4.94 27.82
CA LYS A 199 6.83 -3.92 27.28
C LYS A 199 6.49 -4.15 25.81
N ARG A 200 7.48 -4.58 25.00
CA ARG A 200 7.26 -4.92 23.59
C ARG A 200 6.23 -6.04 23.43
N TYR A 201 6.40 -7.17 24.12
CA TYR A 201 5.47 -8.30 24.01
C TYR A 201 4.10 -8.01 24.63
N GLN A 202 4.04 -7.24 25.71
CA GLN A 202 2.77 -6.73 26.25
C GLN A 202 2.04 -5.85 25.24
N SER A 203 2.76 -4.96 24.54
CA SER A 203 2.17 -4.11 23.49
C SER A 203 1.66 -4.94 22.31
N LEU A 204 2.42 -5.94 21.85
CA LEU A 204 1.95 -6.86 20.80
C LEU A 204 0.68 -7.62 21.22
N LYS A 205 0.63 -8.11 22.47
CA LYS A 205 -0.56 -8.78 23.00
C LYS A 205 -1.77 -7.83 23.12
N SER A 206 -1.55 -6.60 23.60
CA SER A 206 -2.59 -5.56 23.64
C SER A 206 -3.13 -5.27 22.25
N GLN A 207 -2.26 -5.05 21.26
CA GLN A 207 -2.67 -4.81 19.87
C GLN A 207 -3.47 -6.00 19.28
N SER A 208 -3.01 -7.23 19.48
CA SER A 208 -3.73 -8.43 19.02
C SER A 208 -5.11 -8.56 19.63
N SER A 209 -5.27 -8.20 20.92
CA SER A 209 -6.57 -8.26 21.60
C SER A 209 -7.61 -7.26 21.09
N LYS A 210 -7.15 -6.22 20.38
CA LYS A 210 -7.99 -5.19 19.78
C LYS A 210 -8.49 -5.54 18.39
N LEU A 211 -8.01 -6.64 17.79
CA LEU A 211 -8.50 -7.11 16.49
C LEU A 211 -9.99 -7.44 16.61
N ASN A 212 -10.76 -7.04 15.60
CA ASN A 212 -12.20 -7.25 15.55
C ASN A 212 -12.61 -7.98 14.27
N ASN A 213 -13.91 -8.21 14.08
CA ASN A 213 -14.43 -8.93 12.93
C ASN A 213 -14.12 -8.26 11.58
N GLN A 214 -13.99 -6.93 11.53
CA GLN A 214 -13.64 -6.20 10.30
C GLN A 214 -12.19 -6.44 9.89
N ASP A 215 -11.27 -6.60 10.84
CA ASP A 215 -9.89 -6.96 10.54
C ASP A 215 -9.80 -8.38 9.96
N VAL A 216 -10.50 -9.34 10.58
CA VAL A 216 -10.53 -10.74 10.11
C VAL A 216 -11.13 -10.83 8.71
N PHE A 217 -12.27 -10.16 8.51
CA PHE A 217 -12.95 -10.12 7.22
C PHE A 217 -12.08 -9.48 6.15
N GLN A 218 -11.39 -8.38 6.48
CA GLN A 218 -10.46 -7.74 5.58
C GLN A 218 -9.32 -8.70 5.16
N MET A 219 -8.69 -9.40 6.10
CA MET A 219 -7.60 -10.34 5.78
C MET A 219 -8.04 -11.48 4.85
N ILE A 220 -9.23 -12.06 5.07
CA ILE A 220 -9.73 -13.12 4.18
C ILE A 220 -10.16 -12.56 2.82
N MET A 221 -10.77 -11.37 2.78
CA MET A 221 -11.13 -10.73 1.51
C MET A 221 -9.88 -10.31 0.72
N ASP A 222 -8.80 -9.87 1.37
CA ASP A 222 -7.50 -9.61 0.72
C ASP A 222 -6.95 -10.91 0.10
N ALA A 223 -6.93 -12.01 0.86
CA ALA A 223 -6.52 -13.32 0.34
C ALA A 223 -7.39 -13.80 -0.84
N PHE A 224 -8.70 -13.57 -0.77
CA PHE A 224 -9.63 -13.92 -1.84
C PHE A 224 -9.42 -13.07 -3.10
N THR A 225 -9.50 -11.75 -2.95
CA THR A 225 -9.49 -10.80 -4.07
C THR A 225 -8.15 -10.77 -4.79
N GLU A 226 -7.03 -10.83 -4.07
CA GLU A 226 -5.70 -10.83 -4.70
C GLU A 226 -5.34 -12.18 -5.37
N THR A 227 -6.08 -13.26 -5.07
CA THR A 227 -5.96 -14.55 -5.78
C THR A 227 -6.54 -14.46 -7.20
N ILE A 228 -7.53 -13.59 -7.41
CA ILE A 228 -8.15 -13.36 -8.71
C ILE A 228 -7.13 -12.69 -9.65
N ASP A 229 -6.61 -11.55 -9.20
CA ASP A 229 -5.53 -10.77 -9.80
C ASP A 229 -4.96 -9.81 -8.73
N PRO A 230 -3.71 -9.33 -8.85
CA PRO A 230 -3.04 -8.56 -7.77
C PRO A 230 -3.63 -7.16 -7.54
N HIS A 231 -4.57 -6.70 -8.38
CA HIS A 231 -5.13 -5.34 -8.30
C HIS A 231 -6.61 -5.31 -7.92
N THR A 232 -7.28 -6.47 -7.88
CA THR A 232 -8.62 -6.58 -7.31
C THR A 232 -8.51 -6.63 -5.78
N ASN A 233 -9.11 -5.65 -5.10
CA ASN A 233 -8.97 -5.48 -3.65
C ASN A 233 -10.28 -5.02 -3.03
N TYR A 234 -10.66 -5.62 -1.91
CA TYR A 234 -11.74 -5.11 -1.07
C TYR A 234 -11.19 -4.19 0.02
N PHE A 235 -11.93 -3.12 0.32
CA PHE A 235 -11.66 -2.22 1.42
C PHE A 235 -12.88 -2.17 2.33
N ASN A 236 -12.70 -2.55 3.59
CA ASN A 236 -13.67 -2.23 4.63
C ASN A 236 -13.91 -0.70 4.70
N PRO A 237 -14.99 -0.24 5.36
CA PRO A 237 -15.35 1.18 5.35
C PRO A 237 -14.22 2.14 5.77
N ALA A 238 -13.45 1.78 6.79
CA ALA A 238 -12.34 2.62 7.26
C ALA A 238 -11.21 2.70 6.22
N LYS A 239 -10.82 1.56 5.62
CA LYS A 239 -9.81 1.52 4.56
C LYS A 239 -10.30 2.23 3.29
N ALA A 240 -11.59 2.13 2.95
CA ALA A 240 -12.16 2.81 1.79
C ALA A 240 -12.09 4.34 1.93
N VAL A 241 -12.38 4.87 3.13
CA VAL A 241 -12.19 6.30 3.43
C VAL A 241 -10.74 6.70 3.26
N GLN A 242 -9.79 5.94 3.84
CA GLN A 242 -8.37 6.22 3.73
C GLN A 242 -7.89 6.22 2.27
N PHE A 243 -8.26 5.21 1.49
CA PHE A 243 -7.93 5.13 0.06
C PHE A 243 -8.44 6.36 -0.72
N ASN A 244 -9.68 6.78 -0.46
CA ASN A 244 -10.28 7.93 -1.12
C ASN A 244 -9.61 9.26 -0.71
N GLU A 245 -9.21 9.42 0.56
CA GLU A 245 -8.45 10.58 1.02
C GLU A 245 -7.03 10.63 0.42
N ASP A 246 -6.37 9.47 0.28
CA ASP A 246 -5.05 9.36 -0.34
C ASP A 246 -5.11 9.72 -1.84
N MET A 247 -6.16 9.30 -2.54
CA MET A 247 -6.42 9.69 -3.93
C MET A 247 -6.74 11.19 -4.09
N ALA A 248 -7.50 11.76 -3.16
CA ALA A 248 -7.84 13.18 -3.17
C ALA A 248 -6.72 14.09 -2.66
N ARG A 249 -5.66 13.53 -2.06
CA ARG A 249 -4.58 14.23 -1.34
C ARG A 249 -5.07 15.26 -0.32
N SER A 250 -6.27 15.04 0.19
CA SER A 250 -6.87 15.90 1.19
C SER A 250 -7.83 15.12 2.06
N PHE A 251 -7.99 15.60 3.28
CA PHE A 251 -8.92 15.04 4.26
C PHE A 251 -9.54 16.15 5.11
N GLU A 252 -10.63 15.84 5.81
CA GLU A 252 -11.29 16.79 6.71
C GLU A 252 -11.01 16.43 8.18
N GLY A 253 -10.41 17.36 8.93
CA GLY A 253 -10.00 17.10 10.30
C GLY A 253 -9.24 18.25 10.94
N ILE A 254 -8.34 17.91 11.87
CA ILE A 254 -7.55 18.89 12.64
C ILE A 254 -6.17 19.18 12.04
N GLY A 255 -5.71 18.40 11.06
CA GLY A 255 -4.38 18.56 10.45
C GLY A 255 -3.22 18.09 11.35
N ALA A 256 -3.31 16.87 11.88
CA ALA A 256 -2.26 16.25 12.69
C ALA A 256 -2.12 14.77 12.32
N ARG A 257 -0.89 14.25 12.35
CA ARG A 257 -0.61 12.81 12.31
C ARG A 257 -0.59 12.26 13.73
N LEU A 258 -1.26 11.12 13.90
CA LEU A 258 -1.48 10.49 15.18
C LEU A 258 -0.82 9.11 15.18
N GLN A 259 -0.31 8.71 16.34
CA GLN A 259 0.31 7.42 16.57
C GLN A 259 -0.11 6.90 17.94
N LEU A 260 -0.32 5.60 18.06
CA LEU A 260 -0.55 4.97 19.36
C LEU A 260 0.78 4.66 20.03
N GLU A 261 0.99 5.14 21.26
CA GLU A 261 2.16 4.85 22.08
C GLU A 261 1.69 4.45 23.48
N ASN A 262 2.01 3.21 23.90
CA ASN A 262 1.57 2.65 25.19
C ASN A 262 0.07 2.83 25.45
N ASP A 263 -0.76 2.51 24.45
CA ASP A 263 -2.23 2.62 24.52
C ASP A 263 -2.78 4.06 24.65
N VAL A 264 -1.93 5.08 24.49
CA VAL A 264 -2.33 6.49 24.46
C VAL A 264 -2.08 7.06 23.06
N LEU A 265 -3.03 7.86 22.57
CA LEU A 265 -2.93 8.50 21.27
C LEU A 265 -2.01 9.71 21.36
N LYS A 266 -0.90 9.70 20.63
CA LYS A 266 0.11 10.76 20.58
C LYS A 266 0.09 11.47 19.24
N ILE A 267 0.27 12.78 19.27
CA ILE A 267 0.50 13.58 18.07
C ILE A 267 1.95 13.37 17.63
N SER A 268 2.17 12.67 16.53
CA SER A 268 3.52 12.47 15.99
C SER A 268 3.99 13.70 15.21
N GLU A 269 3.08 14.34 14.46
CA GLU A 269 3.40 15.47 13.59
C GLU A 269 2.20 16.42 13.45
N ILE A 270 2.47 17.71 13.32
CA ILE A 270 1.48 18.74 12.99
C ILE A 270 1.62 19.09 11.51
N ILE A 271 0.53 19.01 10.74
CA ILE A 271 0.56 19.26 9.30
C ILE A 271 0.55 20.78 9.06
N PRO A 272 1.58 21.34 8.39
CA PRO A 272 1.63 22.76 8.07
C PRO A 272 0.39 23.23 7.32
N GLY A 273 -0.12 24.41 7.69
CA GLY A 273 -1.35 24.98 7.10
C GLY A 273 -2.67 24.39 7.61
N GLY A 274 -2.66 23.28 8.35
CA GLY A 274 -3.86 22.71 8.98
C GLY A 274 -4.34 23.48 10.22
N PRO A 275 -5.55 23.18 10.74
CA PRO A 275 -6.08 23.81 11.96
C PRO A 275 -5.13 23.73 13.17
N ALA A 276 -4.48 22.59 13.38
CA ALA A 276 -3.57 22.38 14.50
C ALA A 276 -2.35 23.31 14.41
N PHE A 277 -1.78 23.42 13.22
CA PHE A 277 -0.69 24.33 12.91
C PHE A 277 -1.10 25.80 13.11
N LYS A 278 -2.26 26.20 12.56
CA LYS A 278 -2.78 27.57 12.67
C LYS A 278 -3.06 27.98 14.11
N SER A 279 -3.58 27.04 14.91
CA SER A 279 -3.92 27.30 16.32
C SER A 279 -2.72 27.51 17.22
N LYS A 280 -1.59 26.82 16.94
CA LYS A 280 -0.41 26.72 17.81
C LYS A 280 -0.70 26.19 19.23
N GLN A 281 -1.88 25.62 19.46
CA GLN A 281 -2.29 25.06 20.76
C GLN A 281 -1.90 23.59 20.92
N LEU A 282 -1.50 22.94 19.82
CA LEU A 282 -1.06 21.54 19.78
C LEU A 282 0.39 21.46 19.34
N ASN A 283 1.14 20.54 19.95
CA ASN A 283 2.54 20.28 19.65
C ASN A 283 2.76 18.80 19.31
N SER A 284 3.82 18.53 18.53
CA SER A 284 4.31 17.16 18.39
C SER A 284 4.73 16.63 19.77
N GLY A 285 4.27 15.42 20.09
CA GLY A 285 4.48 14.75 21.36
C GLY A 285 3.32 14.87 22.36
N ASP A 286 2.34 15.74 22.11
CA ASP A 286 1.13 15.84 22.93
C ASP A 286 0.32 14.54 22.89
N ARG A 287 -0.33 14.20 24.00
CA ARG A 287 -1.13 12.97 24.15
C ARG A 287 -2.60 13.29 24.33
N ILE A 288 -3.45 12.77 23.45
CA ILE A 288 -4.90 12.93 23.46
C ILE A 288 -5.51 11.81 24.30
N ILE A 289 -6.23 12.18 25.35
CA ILE A 289 -6.84 11.22 26.30
C ILE A 289 -8.38 11.16 26.18
N ALA A 290 -9.03 12.22 25.68
CA ALA A 290 -10.46 12.22 25.45
C ALA A 290 -10.87 13.15 24.31
N VAL A 291 -12.00 12.86 23.67
CA VAL A 291 -12.56 13.62 22.55
C VAL A 291 -14.01 13.99 22.83
N GLY A 292 -14.36 15.26 22.64
CA GLY A 292 -15.74 15.77 22.73
C GLY A 292 -16.21 16.32 21.38
N GLN A 293 -17.44 16.00 20.98
CA GLN A 293 -18.05 16.51 19.75
C GLN A 293 -18.81 17.81 20.02
N ALA A 294 -18.45 18.92 19.36
CA ALA A 294 -19.06 20.23 19.62
C ALA A 294 -19.17 20.51 21.13
N THR A 295 -20.38 20.63 21.68
CA THR A 295 -20.65 20.85 23.11
C THR A 295 -20.94 19.57 23.92
N GLY A 296 -20.97 18.39 23.29
CA GLY A 296 -21.26 17.12 23.94
C GLY A 296 -20.14 16.61 24.86
N GLU A 297 -20.47 15.67 25.76
CA GLU A 297 -19.55 15.11 26.76
C GLU A 297 -18.24 14.58 26.16
N PHE A 298 -17.19 14.56 26.99
CA PHE A 298 -15.91 13.97 26.60
C PHE A 298 -15.97 12.45 26.72
N GLU A 299 -15.64 11.77 25.63
CA GLU A 299 -15.43 10.33 25.60
C GLU A 299 -13.94 10.05 25.86
N ASP A 300 -13.63 9.28 26.90
CA ASP A 300 -12.27 8.77 27.14
C ASP A 300 -11.89 7.79 26.03
N ILE A 301 -10.73 8.02 25.42
CA ILE A 301 -10.21 7.24 24.29
C ILE A 301 -8.93 6.47 24.62
N ILE A 302 -8.52 6.41 25.89
CA ILE A 302 -7.34 5.64 26.30
C ILE A 302 -7.63 4.15 26.05
N GLY A 303 -6.65 3.46 25.48
CA GLY A 303 -6.78 2.05 25.13
C GLY A 303 -7.59 1.78 23.86
N TRP A 304 -8.27 2.78 23.29
CA TRP A 304 -9.01 2.60 22.04
C TRP A 304 -8.09 2.22 20.89
N ARG A 305 -8.69 1.62 19.85
CA ARG A 305 -8.04 1.49 18.55
C ARG A 305 -7.80 2.87 17.95
N ILE A 306 -6.67 3.03 17.26
CA ILE A 306 -6.33 4.28 16.59
C ILE A 306 -7.42 4.73 15.63
N ASP A 307 -7.98 3.81 14.83
CA ASP A 307 -9.02 4.14 13.84
C ASP A 307 -10.29 4.70 14.49
N ASN A 308 -10.69 4.15 15.64
CA ASN A 308 -11.86 4.62 16.39
C ASN A 308 -11.64 6.03 16.93
N SER A 309 -10.44 6.27 17.50
CA SER A 309 -10.07 7.58 18.00
C SER A 309 -9.95 8.61 16.87
N VAL A 310 -9.33 8.23 15.76
CA VAL A 310 -9.20 9.07 14.55
C VAL A 310 -10.57 9.39 13.97
N ALA A 311 -11.50 8.44 13.91
CA ALA A 311 -12.86 8.67 13.40
C ALA A 311 -13.64 9.70 14.25
N LYS A 312 -13.38 9.78 15.56
CA LYS A 312 -13.96 10.81 16.43
C LYS A 312 -13.28 12.18 16.24
N ILE A 313 -11.98 12.20 15.95
CA ILE A 313 -11.21 13.45 15.76
C ILE A 313 -11.49 14.07 14.40
N LYS A 314 -11.53 13.26 13.34
CA LYS A 314 -11.96 13.66 12.00
C LYS A 314 -13.45 14.03 11.98
N GLY A 315 -13.86 14.68 10.90
CA GLY A 315 -15.25 15.06 10.71
C GLY A 315 -15.40 16.22 9.73
N PRO A 316 -16.65 16.57 9.38
CA PRO A 316 -16.91 17.52 8.31
C PRO A 316 -16.27 18.89 8.54
N LYS A 317 -15.79 19.52 7.47
CA LYS A 317 -15.29 20.91 7.49
C LYS A 317 -16.31 21.84 8.17
N GLY A 318 -15.81 22.72 9.04
CA GLY A 318 -16.60 23.70 9.79
C GLY A 318 -17.19 23.18 11.10
N THR A 319 -17.17 21.86 11.34
CA THR A 319 -17.59 21.30 12.63
C THR A 319 -16.51 21.45 13.70
N LYS A 320 -16.91 21.47 14.97
CA LYS A 320 -16.00 21.63 16.12
C LYS A 320 -15.70 20.31 16.81
N VAL A 321 -14.46 20.15 17.25
CA VAL A 321 -13.99 19.05 18.11
C VAL A 321 -13.23 19.61 19.30
N ARG A 322 -13.39 18.99 20.46
CA ARG A 322 -12.63 19.33 21.67
C ARG A 322 -11.76 18.14 22.07
N LEU A 323 -10.51 18.41 22.41
CA LEU A 323 -9.52 17.40 22.78
C LEU A 323 -9.07 17.66 24.21
N LYS A 324 -9.14 16.64 25.09
CA LYS A 324 -8.41 16.66 26.37
C LYS A 324 -7.02 16.10 26.14
N ILE A 325 -6.01 16.87 26.53
CA ILE A 325 -4.62 16.62 26.17
C ILE A 325 -3.72 16.68 27.40
N ILE A 326 -2.79 15.75 27.46
CA ILE A 326 -1.61 15.83 28.32
C ILE A 326 -0.45 16.37 27.47
N PRO A 327 0.05 17.59 27.75
CA PRO A 327 1.14 18.17 27.00
C PRO A 327 2.39 17.29 26.96
N VAL A 328 3.18 17.43 25.91
CA VAL A 328 4.48 16.77 25.78
C VAL A 328 5.36 17.05 27.00
N GLY A 329 6.06 16.02 27.50
CA GLY A 329 6.96 16.11 28.66
C GLY A 329 6.29 16.11 30.03
N GLN A 330 4.96 16.22 30.11
CA GLN A 330 4.24 16.10 31.39
C GLN A 330 3.97 14.64 31.77
N ASP A 331 3.71 14.37 33.04
CA ASP A 331 3.28 13.04 33.47
C ASP A 331 1.82 12.77 33.07
N MET A 332 1.43 11.51 32.86
CA MET A 332 0.04 11.14 32.53
C MET A 332 -0.98 11.48 33.64
N SER A 333 -0.53 11.63 34.89
CA SER A 333 -1.34 12.11 36.02
C SER A 333 -1.54 13.63 36.06
N SER A 334 -0.87 14.37 35.17
CA SER A 334 -0.98 15.84 35.12
C SER A 334 -2.39 16.28 34.72
N LYS A 335 -2.79 17.48 35.17
CA LYS A 335 -4.11 18.04 34.83
C LYS A 335 -4.20 18.27 33.31
N PRO A 336 -5.18 17.65 32.62
CA PRO A 336 -5.29 17.80 31.18
C PRO A 336 -5.74 19.22 30.80
N ILE A 337 -5.26 19.68 29.65
CA ILE A 337 -5.75 20.90 29.00
C ILE A 337 -6.82 20.54 27.98
N ILE A 338 -7.76 21.46 27.76
CA ILE A 338 -8.80 21.31 26.74
C ILE A 338 -8.46 22.23 25.57
N VAL A 339 -8.38 21.67 24.37
CA VAL A 339 -8.18 22.41 23.13
C VAL A 339 -9.41 22.23 22.25
N GLU A 340 -10.06 23.33 21.88
CA GLU A 340 -11.15 23.33 20.90
C GLU A 340 -10.61 23.68 19.51
N MET A 341 -11.07 22.94 18.51
CA MET A 341 -10.64 23.10 17.13
C MET A 341 -11.82 23.06 16.17
N THR A 342 -11.78 23.91 15.15
CA THR A 342 -12.68 23.81 14.00
C THR A 342 -12.00 22.98 12.93
N ARG A 343 -12.70 21.96 12.44
CA ARG A 343 -12.19 21.06 11.39
C ARG A 343 -12.16 21.81 10.06
N GLU A 344 -11.10 21.61 9.30
CA GLU A 344 -10.96 22.16 7.96
C GLU A 344 -10.64 21.05 6.96
N LYS A 345 -10.73 21.36 5.67
CA LYS A 345 -10.12 20.55 4.61
C LYS A 345 -8.61 20.83 4.62
N ILE A 346 -7.81 19.79 4.82
CA ILE A 346 -6.34 19.88 4.83
C ILE A 346 -5.82 19.25 3.55
N VAL A 347 -4.98 19.99 2.82
CA VAL A 347 -4.25 19.48 1.66
C VAL A 347 -2.90 18.95 2.15
N MET A 348 -2.53 17.75 1.69
CA MET A 348 -1.24 17.15 1.98
C MET A 348 -0.20 17.68 0.99
N GLU A 349 0.24 18.93 1.18
CA GLU A 349 1.20 19.60 0.27
C GLU A 349 2.51 18.80 0.12
N ASP A 350 2.93 18.09 1.17
CA ASP A 350 4.11 17.24 1.08
C ASP A 350 3.98 16.05 0.12
N GLN A 351 2.74 15.70 -0.23
CA GLN A 351 2.38 14.64 -1.16
C GLN A 351 1.87 15.18 -2.50
N SER A 352 2.02 16.48 -2.76
CA SER A 352 1.72 17.11 -4.04
C SER A 352 2.96 17.21 -4.93
N ALA A 353 2.79 17.51 -6.21
CA ALA A 353 3.89 17.74 -7.12
C ALA A 353 4.77 18.92 -6.63
N LYS A 354 6.09 18.75 -6.71
CA LYS A 354 7.06 19.77 -6.28
C LYS A 354 8.09 20.02 -7.38
N LYS A 355 8.61 21.25 -7.44
CA LYS A 355 9.72 21.60 -8.34
C LYS A 355 11.02 21.84 -7.59
N GLU A 356 12.13 21.50 -8.23
CA GLU A 356 13.49 21.93 -7.90
C GLU A 356 14.16 22.46 -9.17
N VAL A 357 15.15 23.35 -9.04
CA VAL A 357 16.01 23.78 -10.16
C VAL A 357 17.44 23.41 -9.81
N LYS A 358 18.09 22.68 -10.71
CA LYS A 358 19.50 22.30 -10.62
C LYS A 358 20.27 22.90 -11.77
N THR A 359 21.50 23.30 -11.49
CA THR A 359 22.43 23.77 -12.52
C THR A 359 23.51 22.71 -12.72
N ILE A 360 23.78 22.35 -13.98
CA ILE A 360 24.83 21.42 -14.35
C ILE A 360 25.77 22.06 -15.37
N GLU A 361 27.07 21.93 -15.14
CA GLU A 361 28.11 22.34 -16.07
C GLU A 361 28.48 21.17 -16.99
N SER A 362 28.42 21.37 -18.30
CA SER A 362 28.86 20.39 -19.30
C SER A 362 29.53 21.10 -20.48
N ASN A 363 30.73 20.64 -20.85
CA ASN A 363 31.56 21.21 -21.92
C ASN A 363 31.77 22.73 -21.83
N GLY A 364 31.99 23.24 -20.60
CA GLY A 364 32.22 24.67 -20.35
C GLY A 364 30.96 25.54 -20.43
N LYS A 365 29.77 24.93 -20.50
CA LYS A 365 28.48 25.63 -20.50
C LYS A 365 27.59 25.17 -19.35
N SER A 366 26.93 26.15 -18.74
CA SER A 366 25.94 25.97 -17.70
C SER A 366 24.56 25.70 -18.29
N TYR A 367 23.86 24.69 -17.76
CA TYR A 367 22.48 24.37 -18.09
C TYR A 367 21.63 24.34 -16.83
N LYS A 368 20.50 25.05 -16.83
CA LYS A 368 19.50 24.99 -15.77
C LYS A 368 18.45 23.95 -16.12
N VAL A 369 18.25 22.97 -15.25
CA VAL A 369 17.26 21.91 -15.44
C VAL A 369 16.24 21.99 -14.31
N GLY A 370 14.97 22.10 -14.68
CA GLY A 370 13.85 21.97 -13.75
C GLY A 370 13.54 20.51 -13.50
N ILE A 371 13.40 20.12 -12.24
CA ILE A 371 12.96 18.78 -11.85
C ILE A 371 11.57 18.92 -11.27
N ILE A 372 10.60 18.18 -11.79
CA ILE A 372 9.24 18.09 -11.26
C ILE A 372 9.07 16.70 -10.68
N SER A 373 9.00 16.59 -9.36
CA SER A 373 8.72 15.32 -8.68
C SER A 373 7.23 15.15 -8.52
N VAL A 374 6.68 14.07 -9.07
CA VAL A 374 5.26 13.73 -8.97
C VAL A 374 5.13 12.44 -8.17
N PRO A 375 4.69 12.51 -6.89
CA PRO A 375 4.65 11.33 -6.02
C PRO A 375 3.49 10.36 -6.34
N ALA A 376 2.43 10.85 -6.97
CA ALA A 376 1.29 10.06 -7.46
C ALA A 376 0.46 10.86 -8.47
N PHE A 377 -0.40 10.18 -9.21
CA PHE A 377 -1.41 10.79 -10.08
C PHE A 377 -2.72 11.01 -9.29
N TYR A 378 -2.79 12.11 -8.54
CA TYR A 378 -3.90 12.43 -7.65
C TYR A 378 -4.97 13.31 -8.31
N ALA A 379 -6.22 13.11 -7.91
CA ALA A 379 -7.36 13.94 -8.30
C ALA A 379 -8.43 13.94 -7.21
N ASP A 380 -8.92 15.11 -6.83
CA ASP A 380 -10.11 15.25 -5.98
C ASP A 380 -11.38 15.12 -6.82
N PHE A 381 -11.74 13.88 -7.17
CA PHE A 381 -12.93 13.58 -7.99
C PHE A 381 -14.23 14.10 -7.39
N LYS A 382 -14.32 14.16 -6.06
CA LYS A 382 -15.52 14.67 -5.39
C LYS A 382 -15.67 16.17 -5.66
N ALA A 383 -14.59 16.94 -5.52
CA ALA A 383 -14.60 18.36 -5.84
C ALA A 383 -14.76 18.61 -7.35
N ALA A 384 -14.09 17.82 -8.20
CA ALA A 384 -14.24 17.90 -9.65
C ALA A 384 -15.69 17.66 -10.10
N ASN A 385 -16.32 16.60 -9.61
CA ASN A 385 -17.73 16.27 -9.91
C ASN A 385 -18.71 17.31 -9.33
N ALA A 386 -18.33 18.00 -8.25
CA ALA A 386 -19.10 19.12 -7.71
C ALA A 386 -18.90 20.43 -8.49
N GLY A 387 -18.05 20.44 -9.53
CA GLY A 387 -17.77 21.62 -10.35
C GLY A 387 -16.84 22.64 -9.67
N ASP A 388 -16.07 22.24 -8.65
CA ASP A 388 -15.10 23.14 -8.03
C ASP A 388 -14.00 23.49 -9.04
N PRO A 389 -13.85 24.77 -9.45
CA PRO A 389 -12.85 25.15 -10.44
C PRO A 389 -11.41 25.04 -9.92
N ASN A 390 -11.21 24.81 -8.62
CA ASN A 390 -9.92 24.75 -7.94
C ASN A 390 -9.67 23.39 -7.26
N TYR A 391 -10.33 22.33 -7.74
CA TYR A 391 -10.06 20.98 -7.25
C TYR A 391 -8.57 20.61 -7.40
N LYS A 392 -8.08 19.79 -6.46
CA LYS A 392 -6.69 19.34 -6.45
C LYS A 392 -6.48 18.30 -7.54
N SER A 393 -5.46 18.49 -8.37
CA SER A 393 -5.16 17.67 -9.55
C SER A 393 -3.67 17.73 -9.86
N THR A 394 -3.09 16.59 -10.24
CA THR A 394 -1.70 16.50 -10.67
C THR A 394 -1.43 17.40 -11.87
N THR A 395 -2.25 17.33 -12.91
CA THR A 395 -2.07 18.09 -14.16
C THR A 395 -2.08 19.59 -13.90
N ARG A 396 -3.04 20.05 -13.09
CA ARG A 396 -3.16 21.49 -12.74
C ARG A 396 -1.94 21.99 -11.97
N ASP A 397 -1.49 21.22 -10.98
CA ASP A 397 -0.30 21.56 -10.19
C ASP A 397 0.95 21.57 -11.06
N VAL A 398 1.16 20.52 -11.88
CA VAL A 398 2.32 20.44 -12.77
C VAL A 398 2.32 21.59 -13.78
N LYS A 399 1.17 21.97 -14.35
CA LYS A 399 1.09 23.12 -15.26
C LYS A 399 1.59 24.41 -14.62
N LEU A 400 1.17 24.69 -13.38
CA LEU A 400 1.67 25.85 -12.61
C LEU A 400 3.17 25.79 -12.35
N LEU A 401 3.72 24.60 -12.09
CA LEU A 401 5.15 24.39 -11.91
C LEU A 401 5.91 24.60 -13.22
N ILE A 402 5.41 24.10 -14.35
CA ILE A 402 5.97 24.34 -15.69
C ILE A 402 5.97 25.84 -16.00
N ASP A 403 4.86 26.53 -15.77
CA ASP A 403 4.76 27.98 -15.99
C ASP A 403 5.80 28.73 -15.16
N THR A 404 6.05 28.29 -13.93
CA THR A 404 7.08 28.89 -13.07
C THR A 404 8.49 28.61 -13.60
N LEU A 405 8.78 27.36 -13.96
CA LEU A 405 10.08 26.94 -14.50
C LEU A 405 10.41 27.66 -15.82
N LYS A 406 9.42 27.80 -16.70
CA LYS A 406 9.52 28.46 -18.01
C LYS A 406 9.61 29.98 -17.88
N ASN A 407 8.72 30.59 -17.09
CA ASN A 407 8.56 32.04 -17.10
C ASN A 407 9.42 32.77 -16.06
N LYS A 408 9.70 32.13 -14.91
CA LYS A 408 10.49 32.73 -13.83
C LYS A 408 11.92 32.18 -13.77
N ASP A 409 12.06 30.85 -13.70
CA ASP A 409 13.37 30.24 -13.49
C ASP A 409 14.23 30.18 -14.77
N LYS A 410 13.58 30.22 -15.94
CA LYS A 410 14.18 30.18 -17.28
C LYS A 410 15.07 28.94 -17.44
N VAL A 411 14.51 27.76 -17.15
CA VAL A 411 15.23 26.49 -17.32
C VAL A 411 15.38 26.12 -18.80
N ASP A 412 16.48 25.45 -19.13
CA ASP A 412 16.79 24.93 -20.47
C ASP A 412 16.08 23.60 -20.76
N ALA A 413 15.73 22.85 -19.71
CA ALA A 413 15.13 21.53 -19.80
C ALA A 413 14.28 21.21 -18.56
N ILE A 414 13.37 20.23 -18.71
CA ILE A 414 12.60 19.67 -17.60
C ILE A 414 12.83 18.16 -17.50
N ILE A 415 12.99 17.65 -16.28
CA ILE A 415 12.92 16.24 -15.92
C ILE A 415 11.67 16.01 -15.08
N MET A 416 10.83 15.07 -15.48
CA MET A 416 9.72 14.55 -14.67
C MET A 416 10.21 13.37 -13.85
N ASP A 417 10.21 13.46 -12.53
CA ASP A 417 10.61 12.37 -11.63
C ASP A 417 9.38 11.59 -11.15
N LEU A 418 9.24 10.36 -11.67
CA LEU A 418 8.19 9.40 -11.35
C LEU A 418 8.73 8.17 -10.60
N ARG A 419 9.96 8.23 -10.07
CA ARG A 419 10.49 7.17 -9.22
C ARG A 419 9.59 6.96 -8.01
N ALA A 420 9.36 5.71 -7.65
CA ALA A 420 8.44 5.31 -6.58
C ALA A 420 6.97 5.77 -6.75
N ASN A 421 6.56 6.23 -7.93
CA ASN A 421 5.18 6.62 -8.21
C ASN A 421 4.36 5.43 -8.74
N GLY A 422 3.57 4.81 -7.86
CA GLY A 422 2.69 3.68 -8.17
C GLY A 422 1.47 4.00 -9.06
N GLY A 423 1.33 5.23 -9.55
CA GLY A 423 0.27 5.69 -10.43
C GLY A 423 -0.86 6.43 -9.71
N GLY A 424 -2.10 6.22 -10.17
CA GLY A 424 -3.29 6.90 -9.66
C GLY A 424 -4.35 7.06 -10.75
N SER A 425 -4.90 8.25 -10.89
CA SER A 425 -5.95 8.58 -11.86
C SER A 425 -5.48 8.39 -13.31
N LEU A 426 -6.25 7.59 -14.07
CA LEU A 426 -6.07 7.45 -15.52
C LEU A 426 -6.25 8.78 -16.26
N LEU A 427 -7.27 9.56 -15.86
CA LEU A 427 -7.55 10.87 -16.46
C LEU A 427 -6.37 11.83 -16.26
N GLU A 428 -5.77 11.83 -15.07
CA GLU A 428 -4.58 12.65 -14.83
C GLU A 428 -3.38 12.20 -15.66
N ALA A 429 -3.27 10.92 -16.01
CA ALA A 429 -2.21 10.44 -16.90
C ALA A 429 -2.39 10.98 -18.33
N ILE A 430 -3.64 11.02 -18.81
CA ILE A 430 -4.03 11.54 -20.12
C ILE A 430 -3.78 13.05 -20.17
N ASP A 431 -4.37 13.80 -19.24
CA ASP A 431 -4.32 15.26 -19.20
C ASP A 431 -2.88 15.76 -18.95
N LEU A 432 -2.10 15.06 -18.11
CA LEU A 432 -0.70 15.40 -17.89
C LEU A 432 0.15 15.18 -19.15
N THR A 433 -0.15 14.14 -19.93
CA THR A 433 0.53 13.90 -21.22
C THR A 433 0.27 15.05 -22.19
N GLY A 434 -0.96 15.59 -22.22
CA GLY A 434 -1.35 16.76 -23.01
C GLY A 434 -0.55 18.03 -22.72
N LEU A 435 0.09 18.15 -21.55
CA LEU A 435 1.00 19.27 -21.29
C LEU A 435 2.27 19.25 -22.17
N PHE A 436 2.58 18.10 -22.79
CA PHE A 436 3.82 17.87 -23.54
C PHE A 436 3.59 17.47 -25.00
N ILE A 437 2.37 17.09 -25.41
CA ILE A 437 2.01 16.81 -26.81
C ILE A 437 0.89 17.76 -27.26
N ASP A 438 0.75 18.01 -28.57
CA ASP A 438 -0.24 18.98 -29.07
C ASP A 438 -1.67 18.44 -29.08
N LYS A 439 -1.88 17.26 -29.66
CA LYS A 439 -3.14 16.50 -29.64
C LYS A 439 -2.88 15.07 -30.06
N GLY A 440 -3.73 14.16 -29.63
CA GLY A 440 -3.70 12.79 -30.12
C GLY A 440 -3.92 11.74 -29.03
N PRO A 441 -3.94 10.46 -29.43
CA PRO A 441 -4.19 9.36 -28.50
C PRO A 441 -3.08 9.28 -27.45
N VAL A 442 -3.42 8.97 -26.21
CA VAL A 442 -2.45 8.76 -25.13
C VAL A 442 -2.44 7.30 -24.68
N VAL A 443 -3.62 6.68 -24.64
CA VAL A 443 -3.79 5.31 -24.13
C VAL A 443 -4.98 4.66 -24.81
N GLN A 444 -4.91 3.34 -24.99
CA GLN A 444 -6.02 2.53 -25.45
C GLN A 444 -6.50 1.64 -24.31
N VAL A 445 -7.80 1.49 -24.11
CA VAL A 445 -8.39 0.69 -23.03
C VAL A 445 -9.28 -0.38 -23.65
N LYS A 446 -8.99 -1.65 -23.37
CA LYS A 446 -9.80 -2.79 -23.80
C LYS A 446 -10.69 -3.24 -22.66
N ASP A 447 -11.99 -3.17 -22.85
CA ASP A 447 -13.00 -3.55 -21.85
C ASP A 447 -13.24 -5.08 -21.79
N LEU A 448 -14.17 -5.49 -20.93
CA LEU A 448 -14.63 -6.87 -20.76
C LEU A 448 -15.24 -7.49 -22.02
N LYS A 449 -15.82 -6.68 -22.90
CA LYS A 449 -16.47 -7.10 -24.14
C LYS A 449 -15.48 -7.19 -25.30
N GLY A 450 -14.23 -6.76 -25.08
CA GLY A 450 -13.18 -6.71 -26.09
C GLY A 450 -13.20 -5.43 -26.92
N ASN A 451 -14.02 -4.44 -26.58
CA ASN A 451 -14.02 -3.14 -27.24
C ASN A 451 -12.77 -2.39 -26.83
N VAL A 452 -12.09 -1.79 -27.81
CA VAL A 452 -10.91 -0.95 -27.59
C VAL A 452 -11.32 0.51 -27.76
N GLU A 453 -11.27 1.27 -26.67
CA GLU A 453 -11.48 2.72 -26.68
C GLU A 453 -10.14 3.44 -26.66
N VAL A 454 -10.03 4.53 -27.41
CA VAL A 454 -8.82 5.34 -27.50
C VAL A 454 -9.06 6.64 -26.75
N SER A 455 -8.38 6.84 -25.62
CA SER A 455 -8.41 8.10 -24.89
C SER A 455 -7.31 9.02 -25.38
N SER A 456 -7.68 10.26 -25.71
CA SER A 456 -6.82 11.23 -26.36
C SER A 456 -6.77 12.52 -25.57
N ASP A 457 -5.70 13.29 -25.74
CA ASP A 457 -5.74 14.71 -25.43
C ASP A 457 -6.41 15.47 -26.58
N GLU A 458 -7.42 16.25 -26.23
CA GLU A 458 -8.25 17.03 -27.15
C GLU A 458 -7.89 18.52 -27.16
N HIS A 459 -7.01 18.97 -26.25
CA HIS A 459 -6.69 20.39 -26.09
C HIS A 459 -5.45 20.77 -26.92
N PRO A 460 -5.56 21.74 -27.85
CA PRO A 460 -4.42 22.15 -28.65
C PRO A 460 -3.36 22.88 -27.82
N GLY A 461 -2.09 22.65 -28.16
CA GLY A 461 -0.93 23.34 -27.64
C GLY A 461 -0.29 22.67 -26.43
N THR A 462 1.03 22.84 -26.28
CA THR A 462 1.81 22.28 -25.18
C THR A 462 2.14 23.33 -24.13
N ALA A 463 2.14 22.96 -22.85
CA ALA A 463 2.69 23.80 -21.78
C ALA A 463 4.23 23.86 -21.85
N TRP A 464 4.87 22.75 -22.21
CA TRP A 464 6.32 22.65 -22.41
C TRP A 464 6.65 21.98 -23.74
N ASP A 465 7.45 22.65 -24.56
CA ASP A 465 7.95 22.23 -25.88
C ASP A 465 9.49 22.02 -25.91
N GLY A 466 10.19 22.42 -24.85
CA GLY A 466 11.64 22.25 -24.71
C GLY A 466 12.10 20.80 -24.47
N PRO A 467 13.43 20.59 -24.34
CA PRO A 467 14.02 19.30 -23.97
C PRO A 467 13.38 18.73 -22.70
N PHE A 468 13.06 17.43 -22.74
CA PHE A 468 12.29 16.75 -21.71
C PHE A 468 12.79 15.32 -21.48
N ALA A 469 12.80 14.88 -20.23
CA ALA A 469 13.03 13.50 -19.85
C ALA A 469 12.11 13.07 -18.70
N VAL A 470 11.94 11.76 -18.54
CA VAL A 470 11.17 11.15 -17.46
C VAL A 470 12.07 10.16 -16.73
N MET A 471 12.23 10.34 -15.42
CA MET A 471 12.88 9.38 -14.55
C MET A 471 11.86 8.39 -14.01
N VAL A 472 12.17 7.10 -14.13
CA VAL A 472 11.31 6.00 -13.68
C VAL A 472 12.12 4.95 -12.90
N ASP A 473 11.46 4.17 -12.06
CA ASP A 473 12.06 3.01 -11.44
C ASP A 473 11.10 1.81 -11.39
N ARG A 474 11.56 0.72 -10.79
CA ARG A 474 10.79 -0.53 -10.65
C ARG A 474 9.46 -0.36 -9.89
N LEU A 475 9.28 0.74 -9.15
CA LEU A 475 8.04 1.06 -8.45
C LEU A 475 7.15 2.04 -9.22
N SER A 476 7.63 2.62 -10.33
CA SER A 476 6.79 3.38 -11.25
C SER A 476 5.75 2.44 -11.88
N ALA A 477 4.45 2.72 -11.70
CA ALA A 477 3.38 1.81 -12.14
C ALA A 477 2.16 2.56 -12.73
N SER A 478 1.33 1.84 -13.49
CA SER A 478 0.00 2.31 -13.93
C SER A 478 0.04 3.64 -14.69
N ALA A 479 -0.60 4.70 -14.18
CA ALA A 479 -0.59 6.04 -14.76
C ALA A 479 0.83 6.56 -15.08
N SER A 480 1.84 6.24 -14.24
CA SER A 480 3.24 6.57 -14.51
C SER A 480 3.76 5.91 -15.78
N GLU A 481 3.35 4.65 -16.03
CA GLU A 481 3.74 3.87 -17.21
C GLU A 481 2.97 4.31 -18.45
N ILE A 482 1.71 4.73 -18.30
CA ILE A 482 0.93 5.35 -19.37
C ILE A 482 1.62 6.63 -19.84
N PHE A 483 1.94 7.53 -18.89
CA PHE A 483 2.63 8.78 -19.18
C PHE A 483 4.01 8.53 -19.80
N ALA A 484 4.87 7.74 -19.16
CA ALA A 484 6.22 7.45 -19.66
C ALA A 484 6.18 6.74 -21.03
N GLY A 485 5.26 5.80 -21.21
CA GLY A 485 5.06 5.09 -22.48
C GLY A 485 4.62 6.02 -23.60
N ALA A 486 3.67 6.91 -23.34
CA ALA A 486 3.23 7.91 -24.32
C ALA A 486 4.38 8.87 -24.68
N ILE A 487 5.08 9.44 -23.69
CA ILE A 487 6.25 10.31 -23.93
C ILE A 487 7.30 9.62 -24.79
N GLN A 488 7.55 8.33 -24.55
CA GLN A 488 8.49 7.53 -25.34
C GLN A 488 7.98 7.27 -26.77
N ASP A 489 6.73 6.87 -26.93
CA ASP A 489 6.13 6.52 -28.24
C ASP A 489 6.01 7.72 -29.17
N TYR A 490 5.68 8.90 -28.62
CA TYR A 490 5.67 10.15 -29.36
C TYR A 490 7.09 10.67 -29.67
N GLY A 491 8.14 10.07 -29.11
CA GLY A 491 9.50 10.62 -29.17
C GLY A 491 9.58 12.01 -28.53
N ARG A 492 8.73 12.28 -27.53
CA ARG A 492 8.63 13.60 -26.90
C ARG A 492 9.77 13.84 -25.89
N GLY A 493 10.26 12.80 -25.25
CA GLY A 493 11.33 12.88 -24.25
C GLY A 493 12.10 11.58 -24.11
N ILE A 494 13.18 11.62 -23.33
CA ILE A 494 14.04 10.47 -23.01
C ILE A 494 13.57 9.83 -21.71
N ILE A 495 13.41 8.50 -21.68
CA ILE A 495 13.10 7.76 -20.45
C ILE A 495 14.41 7.27 -19.80
N ILE A 496 14.63 7.59 -18.53
CA ILE A 496 15.87 7.29 -17.79
C ILE A 496 15.52 6.51 -16.53
N GLY A 497 16.22 5.42 -16.23
CA GLY A 497 15.96 4.67 -14.99
C GLY A 497 16.02 3.17 -15.15
N THR A 498 15.08 2.45 -14.55
CA THR A 498 14.97 0.99 -14.66
C THR A 498 13.69 0.59 -15.38
N GLN A 499 13.55 -0.68 -15.75
CA GLN A 499 12.27 -1.23 -16.17
C GLN A 499 11.23 -0.94 -15.08
N THR A 500 10.08 -0.38 -15.47
CA THR A 500 8.99 -0.06 -14.56
C THR A 500 8.29 -1.31 -14.02
N TYR A 501 7.26 -1.12 -13.18
CA TYR A 501 6.58 -2.21 -12.48
C TYR A 501 5.93 -3.22 -13.43
N GLY A 502 5.34 -2.77 -14.54
CA GLY A 502 4.69 -3.63 -15.53
C GLY A 502 3.19 -3.76 -15.34
N LYS A 503 2.50 -2.80 -14.71
CA LYS A 503 1.05 -2.86 -14.56
C LYS A 503 0.39 -2.44 -15.87
N GLY A 504 -0.54 -3.24 -16.38
CA GLY A 504 -1.27 -3.01 -17.63
C GLY A 504 -2.80 -3.12 -17.48
N THR A 505 -3.31 -2.95 -16.26
CA THR A 505 -4.71 -3.11 -15.91
C THR A 505 -5.32 -1.84 -15.35
N VAL A 506 -6.62 -1.65 -15.59
CA VAL A 506 -7.42 -0.55 -15.06
C VAL A 506 -8.43 -1.12 -14.07
N GLN A 507 -8.48 -0.50 -12.89
CA GLN A 507 -9.44 -0.84 -11.84
C GLN A 507 -10.56 0.19 -11.82
N SER A 508 -11.77 -0.28 -11.55
CA SER A 508 -12.90 0.57 -11.20
C SER A 508 -13.19 0.46 -9.71
N SER A 509 -13.26 1.60 -9.04
CA SER A 509 -13.65 1.72 -7.64
C SER A 509 -15.17 1.68 -7.51
N ILE A 510 -15.70 0.64 -6.88
CA ILE A 510 -17.14 0.39 -6.74
C ILE A 510 -17.52 0.44 -5.27
N ASP A 511 -18.37 1.40 -4.92
CA ASP A 511 -18.98 1.52 -3.60
C ASP A 511 -20.10 0.48 -3.45
N LEU A 512 -19.90 -0.49 -2.56
CA LEU A 512 -20.82 -1.62 -2.39
C LEU A 512 -22.20 -1.18 -1.88
N ASN A 513 -22.27 -0.04 -1.18
CA ASN A 513 -23.55 0.51 -0.74
C ASN A 513 -24.49 0.88 -1.90
N LYS A 514 -23.95 1.17 -3.09
CA LYS A 514 -24.74 1.53 -4.28
C LYS A 514 -25.30 0.32 -5.01
N LEU A 515 -24.78 -0.87 -4.74
CA LEU A 515 -25.20 -2.11 -5.41
C LEU A 515 -26.31 -2.84 -4.66
N VAL A 516 -26.38 -2.65 -3.34
CA VAL A 516 -27.38 -3.35 -2.50
C VAL A 516 -28.71 -2.60 -2.54
N ASN A 517 -29.80 -3.37 -2.68
CA ASN A 517 -31.15 -2.82 -2.66
C ASN A 517 -31.41 -2.03 -1.35
N PRO A 518 -31.96 -0.80 -1.40
CA PRO A 518 -32.22 0.01 -0.23
C PRO A 518 -33.06 -0.67 0.88
N SER A 519 -33.98 -1.57 0.51
CA SER A 519 -34.80 -2.31 1.47
C SER A 519 -33.99 -3.33 2.30
N ILE A 520 -32.94 -3.90 1.72
CA ILE A 520 -32.01 -4.82 2.42
C ILE A 520 -31.13 -4.01 3.38
N LEU A 521 -30.63 -2.85 2.94
CA LEU A 521 -29.86 -1.93 3.78
C LEU A 521 -30.68 -1.46 4.99
N GLN A 522 -31.97 -1.18 4.81
CA GLN A 522 -32.88 -0.81 5.90
C GLN A 522 -33.10 -1.96 6.89
N ARG A 523 -33.24 -3.21 6.41
CA ARG A 523 -33.33 -4.38 7.29
C ARG A 523 -32.06 -4.56 8.10
N LEU A 524 -30.89 -4.47 7.49
CA LEU A 524 -29.61 -4.54 8.18
C LEU A 524 -29.45 -3.43 9.23
N ALA A 525 -29.83 -2.18 8.88
CA ALA A 525 -29.84 -1.07 9.82
C ALA A 525 -30.72 -1.36 11.05
N SER A 526 -31.89 -1.97 10.85
CA SER A 526 -32.81 -2.32 11.94
C SER A 526 -32.28 -3.43 12.87
N LEU A 527 -31.41 -4.31 12.36
CA LEU A 527 -30.75 -5.35 13.16
C LEU A 527 -29.59 -4.78 13.99
N VAL A 528 -28.85 -3.81 13.44
CA VAL A 528 -27.81 -3.07 14.17
C VAL A 528 -28.41 -2.23 15.30
N GLN A 529 -29.59 -1.63 15.09
CA GLN A 529 -30.27 -0.80 16.10
C GLN A 529 -30.96 -1.59 17.22
N LYS A 530 -31.13 -2.93 17.13
CA LYS A 530 -31.73 -3.73 18.22
C LYS A 530 -30.93 -3.73 19.54
N GLY A 531 -29.75 -3.11 19.58
CA GLY A 531 -29.01 -2.79 20.81
C GLY A 531 -29.41 -1.49 21.52
N SER A 532 -30.25 -0.65 20.90
CA SER A 532 -30.75 0.61 21.46
C SER A 532 -32.29 0.66 21.33
N PRO A 533 -33.06 0.60 22.43
CA PRO A 533 -34.51 0.61 22.33
C PRO A 533 -35.02 2.00 21.93
N GLY A 534 -35.79 2.10 20.83
CA GLY A 534 -36.79 3.16 20.67
C GLY A 534 -36.78 4.08 19.44
N SER A 535 -36.26 3.71 18.25
CA SER A 535 -36.43 4.55 17.05
C SER A 535 -37.03 3.82 15.86
N GLY A 536 -38.36 3.79 15.78
CA GLY A 536 -39.05 3.61 14.51
C GLY A 536 -38.90 4.87 13.66
N LEU A 537 -37.91 4.91 12.77
CA LEU A 537 -37.69 6.02 11.83
C LEU A 537 -37.36 5.49 10.43
N THR A 538 -38.01 6.07 9.44
CA THR A 538 -37.74 5.87 8.01
C THR A 538 -36.34 6.41 7.70
N ILE A 539 -35.42 5.54 7.25
CA ILE A 539 -34.03 5.90 6.98
C ILE A 539 -33.93 6.74 5.70
N LYS A 540 -33.79 8.06 5.85
CA LYS A 540 -33.19 8.92 4.82
C LYS A 540 -31.68 8.89 5.03
N GLY A 541 -30.93 8.47 4.00
CA GLY A 541 -29.50 8.20 4.06
C GLY A 541 -28.70 9.34 4.70
N GLY A 542 -27.73 8.96 5.55
CA GLY A 542 -26.75 9.91 6.06
C GLY A 542 -25.94 9.46 7.27
N LYS A 543 -26.50 8.66 8.20
CA LYS A 543 -25.75 8.16 9.38
C LYS A 543 -26.10 6.74 9.85
N ASP A 544 -27.31 6.26 9.61
CA ASP A 544 -27.77 4.93 10.08
C ASP A 544 -27.72 3.83 9.02
N THR A 545 -27.19 4.12 7.82
CA THR A 545 -27.02 3.12 6.76
C THR A 545 -25.72 2.33 7.02
N PRO A 546 -25.78 0.99 7.11
CA PRO A 546 -24.61 0.12 7.17
C PRO A 546 -23.59 0.50 6.11
N GLN A 547 -22.34 0.75 6.49
CA GLN A 547 -21.27 1.01 5.53
C GLN A 547 -20.67 -0.33 5.11
N LEU A 548 -20.76 -0.67 3.83
CA LEU A 548 -20.35 -1.97 3.29
C LEU A 548 -18.92 -1.96 2.74
N GLY A 549 -18.31 -0.77 2.61
CA GLY A 549 -16.97 -0.62 2.06
C GLY A 549 -16.97 -0.47 0.54
N GLN A 550 -15.81 -0.71 -0.06
CA GLN A 550 -15.54 -0.49 -1.48
C GLN A 550 -14.75 -1.66 -2.04
N ILE A 551 -14.95 -2.01 -3.31
CA ILE A 551 -14.06 -2.91 -4.06
C ILE A 551 -13.43 -2.15 -5.21
N ASN A 552 -12.12 -2.31 -5.38
CA ASN A 552 -11.46 -1.99 -6.64
C ASN A 552 -11.46 -3.27 -7.47
N LEU A 553 -12.12 -3.25 -8.62
CA LEU A 553 -12.25 -4.41 -9.49
C LEU A 553 -11.50 -4.17 -10.80
N THR A 554 -10.65 -5.10 -11.21
CA THR A 554 -10.00 -5.04 -12.53
C THR A 554 -11.04 -5.27 -13.62
N MET A 555 -11.35 -4.22 -14.39
CA MET A 555 -12.41 -4.23 -15.41
C MET A 555 -11.90 -4.01 -16.84
N ALA A 556 -10.65 -3.57 -17.01
CA ALA A 556 -10.06 -3.37 -18.32
C ALA A 556 -8.55 -3.57 -18.32
N LYS A 557 -7.98 -3.71 -19.51
CA LYS A 557 -6.53 -3.60 -19.75
C LYS A 557 -6.24 -2.34 -20.52
N PHE A 558 -5.09 -1.71 -20.25
CA PHE A 558 -4.63 -0.59 -21.05
C PHE A 558 -3.41 -0.96 -21.91
N TYR A 559 -3.28 -0.23 -23.01
CA TYR A 559 -2.27 -0.41 -24.03
C TYR A 559 -1.72 0.94 -24.44
N ARG A 560 -0.47 0.92 -24.85
CA ARG A 560 0.22 2.06 -25.42
C ARG A 560 -0.38 2.44 -26.77
N VAL A 561 -0.07 3.66 -27.22
CA VAL A 561 -0.50 4.15 -28.54
C VAL A 561 0.05 3.31 -29.69
N ASN A 562 1.18 2.65 -29.47
CA ASN A 562 1.81 1.73 -30.43
C ASN A 562 1.16 0.32 -30.47
N GLY A 563 0.15 0.04 -29.63
CA GLY A 563 -0.57 -1.23 -29.55
C GLY A 563 -0.07 -2.21 -28.49
N SER A 564 1.16 -2.05 -27.99
CA SER A 564 1.73 -2.94 -26.97
C SER A 564 1.16 -2.68 -25.57
N SER A 565 1.02 -3.72 -24.75
CA SER A 565 0.70 -3.57 -23.32
C SER A 565 1.97 -3.39 -22.46
N THR A 566 1.84 -2.67 -21.36
CA THR A 566 2.84 -2.62 -20.28
C THR A 566 2.75 -3.84 -19.35
N GLN A 567 1.69 -4.65 -19.43
CA GLN A 567 1.48 -5.81 -18.54
C GLN A 567 2.74 -6.72 -18.49
N HIS A 568 3.27 -7.02 -17.30
CA HIS A 568 4.55 -7.72 -17.05
C HIS A 568 5.83 -7.05 -17.57
N LYS A 569 5.78 -6.29 -18.67
CA LYS A 569 6.98 -5.74 -19.32
C LYS A 569 7.35 -4.35 -18.81
N GLY A 570 6.35 -3.54 -18.48
CA GLY A 570 6.51 -2.13 -18.17
C GLY A 570 6.98 -1.29 -19.36
N VAL A 571 7.49 -0.11 -19.05
CA VAL A 571 8.22 0.79 -19.95
C VAL A 571 9.70 0.54 -19.73
N MET A 572 10.39 0.12 -20.78
CA MET A 572 11.84 -0.01 -20.77
C MET A 572 12.46 1.39 -20.94
N PRO A 573 13.41 1.79 -20.09
CA PRO A 573 14.05 3.10 -20.21
C PRO A 573 14.96 3.14 -21.44
N ASP A 574 15.12 4.33 -22.02
CA ASP A 574 16.08 4.58 -23.10
C ASP A 574 17.53 4.59 -22.55
N ILE A 575 17.72 5.09 -21.32
CA ILE A 575 18.98 5.06 -20.57
C ILE A 575 18.78 4.24 -19.30
N THR A 576 19.45 3.08 -19.22
CA THR A 576 19.28 2.15 -18.10
C THR A 576 20.23 2.46 -16.95
N LEU A 577 19.66 2.64 -15.77
CA LEU A 577 20.35 2.78 -14.48
C LEU A 577 20.20 1.47 -13.68
N PRO A 578 21.10 1.18 -12.72
CA PRO A 578 20.99 -0.02 -11.89
C PRO A 578 19.81 0.09 -10.91
N SER A 579 19.13 -1.03 -10.65
CA SER A 579 17.98 -1.07 -9.72
C SER A 579 18.42 -1.35 -8.28
N PHE A 580 17.94 -0.52 -7.35
CA PHE A 580 17.96 -0.87 -5.91
C PHE A 580 16.90 -1.91 -5.54
N TYR A 581 15.85 -2.03 -6.35
CA TYR A 581 14.77 -2.97 -6.09
C TYR A 581 15.11 -4.33 -6.70
N PRO A 582 14.94 -5.44 -5.95
CA PRO A 582 15.14 -6.79 -6.48
C PRO A 582 14.09 -7.08 -7.56
N MET A 583 14.52 -7.05 -8.82
CA MET A 583 13.66 -7.25 -10.00
C MET A 583 12.96 -8.61 -10.01
N ASP A 584 13.55 -9.62 -9.37
CA ASP A 584 13.04 -10.99 -9.21
C ASP A 584 11.96 -11.14 -8.11
N LYS A 585 11.75 -10.10 -7.29
CA LYS A 585 10.78 -10.11 -6.18
C LYS A 585 9.72 -9.02 -6.29
N ILE A 586 9.97 -7.97 -7.07
CA ILE A 586 9.09 -6.81 -7.20
C ILE A 586 8.81 -6.63 -8.67
N GLY A 587 7.53 -6.52 -9.05
CA GLY A 587 7.06 -6.28 -10.41
C GLY A 587 5.82 -7.11 -10.75
N GLU A 588 5.04 -6.67 -11.72
CA GLU A 588 3.85 -7.40 -12.20
C GLU A 588 4.22 -8.78 -12.76
N ASP A 589 5.42 -8.94 -13.31
CA ASP A 589 5.99 -10.21 -13.78
C ASP A 589 6.30 -11.21 -12.65
N THR A 590 6.36 -10.74 -11.40
CA THR A 590 6.57 -11.60 -10.23
C THR A 590 5.25 -12.00 -9.55
N GLU A 591 4.14 -11.37 -9.94
CA GLU A 591 2.81 -11.64 -9.40
C GLU A 591 2.15 -12.82 -10.13
N THR A 592 2.01 -13.95 -9.42
CA THR A 592 1.50 -15.20 -10.01
C THR A 592 0.05 -15.12 -10.50
N SER A 593 -0.78 -14.23 -9.94
CA SER A 593 -2.18 -14.05 -10.33
C SER A 593 -2.37 -13.00 -11.44
N ALA A 594 -1.31 -12.29 -11.83
CA ALA A 594 -1.35 -11.22 -12.83
C ALA A 594 -1.85 -11.70 -14.20
N LEU A 595 -2.50 -10.79 -14.92
CA LEU A 595 -2.99 -11.07 -16.27
C LEU A 595 -1.83 -11.21 -17.25
N PRO A 596 -1.93 -12.08 -18.27
CA PRO A 596 -0.87 -12.25 -19.26
C PRO A 596 -0.69 -10.98 -20.11
N TRP A 597 0.50 -10.83 -20.70
CA TRP A 597 0.78 -9.81 -21.70
C TRP A 597 0.08 -10.15 -23.03
N ASP A 598 -0.46 -9.13 -23.69
CA ASP A 598 -1.00 -9.18 -25.05
C ASP A 598 -0.86 -7.80 -25.73
N GLU A 599 -1.35 -7.69 -26.96
CA GLU A 599 -1.32 -6.47 -27.77
C GLU A 599 -2.65 -6.22 -28.48
N VAL A 600 -2.86 -4.97 -28.89
CA VAL A 600 -3.98 -4.51 -29.71
C VAL A 600 -3.44 -3.79 -30.94
N GLN A 601 -4.32 -3.43 -31.87
CA GLN A 601 -3.93 -2.60 -33.00
C GLN A 601 -3.36 -1.26 -32.53
N LYS A 602 -2.35 -0.77 -33.26
CA LYS A 602 -1.77 0.55 -33.04
C LYS A 602 -2.82 1.63 -33.30
N SER A 603 -2.88 2.62 -32.41
CA SER A 603 -3.70 3.83 -32.61
C SER A 603 -3.10 4.74 -33.69
N ASN A 604 -3.95 5.57 -34.30
CA ASN A 604 -3.51 6.54 -35.29
C ASN A 604 -2.89 7.78 -34.61
N PHE A 605 -1.58 7.70 -34.33
CA PHE A 605 -0.81 8.79 -33.72
C PHE A 605 0.35 9.25 -34.61
N VAL A 606 0.69 10.53 -34.51
CA VAL A 606 1.83 11.14 -35.21
C VAL A 606 2.91 11.45 -34.18
N PRO A 607 4.11 10.84 -34.26
CA PRO A 607 5.20 11.18 -33.35
C PRO A 607 5.57 12.66 -33.41
N VAL A 608 5.90 13.25 -32.27
CA VAL A 608 6.40 14.64 -32.16
C VAL A 608 7.80 14.75 -32.75
N ALA A 609 8.66 13.75 -32.51
CA ALA A 609 10.00 13.68 -33.05
C ALA A 609 10.50 12.23 -33.18
N ASN A 610 11.56 12.03 -33.95
CA ASN A 610 12.29 10.76 -34.00
C ASN A 610 13.59 10.86 -33.19
N LEU A 611 13.59 10.29 -31.98
CA LEU A 611 14.78 10.27 -31.11
C LEU A 611 15.68 9.05 -31.35
N ALA A 612 15.34 8.13 -32.25
CA ALA A 612 16.14 6.94 -32.50
C ALA A 612 17.61 7.23 -32.88
N PRO A 613 17.94 8.27 -33.66
CA PRO A 613 19.34 8.57 -34.02
C PRO A 613 20.20 9.04 -32.84
N ILE A 614 19.60 9.69 -31.83
CA ILE A 614 20.35 10.30 -30.72
C ILE A 614 20.52 9.37 -29.51
N LYS A 615 19.62 8.40 -29.34
CA LYS A 615 19.62 7.49 -28.17
C LYS A 615 20.96 6.72 -28.04
N PRO A 616 21.54 6.12 -29.09
CA PRO A 616 22.81 5.40 -28.97
C PRO A 616 23.98 6.28 -28.52
N GLU A 617 24.01 7.54 -28.97
CA GLU A 617 25.04 8.51 -28.57
C GLU A 617 24.91 8.84 -27.06
N LEU A 618 23.69 9.05 -26.59
CA LEU A 618 23.41 9.29 -25.17
C LEU A 618 23.80 8.08 -24.29
N VAL A 619 23.48 6.86 -24.73
CA VAL A 619 23.88 5.62 -24.04
C VAL A 619 25.39 5.53 -23.94
N LYS A 620 26.11 5.76 -25.04
CA LYS A 620 27.57 5.73 -25.07
C LYS A 620 28.20 6.75 -24.11
N LEU A 621 27.68 7.98 -24.07
CA LEU A 621 28.16 9.02 -23.15
C LEU A 621 27.87 8.64 -21.68
N HIS A 622 26.69 8.10 -21.41
CA HIS A 622 26.32 7.57 -20.10
C HIS A 622 27.27 6.45 -19.65
N GLU A 623 27.46 5.41 -20.47
CA GLU A 623 28.31 4.25 -20.14
C GLU A 623 29.76 4.67 -19.87
N ALA A 624 30.32 5.56 -20.70
CA ALA A 624 31.66 6.11 -20.50
C ALA A 624 31.81 6.87 -19.16
N ARG A 625 30.74 7.50 -18.66
CA ARG A 625 30.71 8.08 -17.30
C ARG A 625 30.63 7.01 -16.22
N MET A 626 29.79 5.99 -16.40
CA MET A 626 29.61 4.91 -15.43
C MET A 626 30.91 4.15 -15.17
N GLU A 627 31.70 3.86 -16.21
CA GLU A 627 33.00 3.19 -16.09
C GLU A 627 33.99 3.92 -15.16
N LYS A 628 33.92 5.25 -15.14
CA LYS A 628 34.82 6.12 -14.36
C LYS A 628 34.23 6.54 -13.01
N SER A 629 32.93 6.36 -12.82
CA SER A 629 32.20 6.84 -11.64
C SER A 629 32.49 5.97 -10.41
N LEU A 630 33.01 6.60 -9.35
CA LEU A 630 33.14 5.96 -8.03
C LEU A 630 31.78 5.66 -7.41
N ASP A 631 30.82 6.57 -7.56
CA ASP A 631 29.44 6.41 -7.09
C ASP A 631 28.80 5.16 -7.69
N TYR A 632 28.93 4.99 -9.01
CA TYR A 632 28.41 3.83 -9.72
C TYR A 632 29.02 2.52 -9.21
N LYS A 633 30.36 2.48 -9.06
CA LYS A 633 31.06 1.27 -8.56
C LYS A 633 30.62 0.89 -7.14
N ILE A 634 30.49 1.88 -6.25
CA ILE A 634 30.01 1.64 -4.88
C ILE A 634 28.56 1.19 -4.86
N LEU A 635 27.71 1.78 -5.72
CA LEU A 635 26.32 1.41 -5.88
C LEU A 635 26.16 -0.05 -6.32
N ILE A 636 26.84 -0.47 -7.39
CA ILE A 636 26.80 -1.85 -7.89
C ILE A 636 27.28 -2.83 -6.82
N GLN A 637 28.36 -2.52 -6.10
CA GLN A 637 28.83 -3.36 -4.99
C GLN A 637 27.80 -3.41 -3.85
N GLY A 638 27.14 -2.28 -3.53
CA GLY A 638 26.08 -2.23 -2.52
C GLY A 638 24.89 -3.11 -2.88
N ILE A 639 24.47 -3.11 -4.15
CA ILE A 639 23.41 -3.99 -4.67
C ILE A 639 23.82 -5.46 -4.55
N ALA A 640 25.07 -5.81 -4.91
CA ALA A 640 25.58 -7.17 -4.76
C ALA A 640 25.62 -7.62 -3.29
N ASP A 641 26.09 -6.75 -2.39
CA ASP A 641 26.14 -7.03 -0.94
C ASP A 641 24.74 -7.23 -0.36
N MET A 642 23.76 -6.45 -0.83
CA MET A 642 22.35 -6.59 -0.42
C MET A 642 21.76 -7.92 -0.88
N LYS A 643 21.94 -8.29 -2.16
CA LYS A 643 21.50 -9.60 -2.67
C LYS A 643 22.09 -10.77 -1.89
N LYS A 644 23.34 -10.65 -1.44
CA LYS A 644 23.97 -11.68 -0.60
C LYS A 644 23.29 -11.78 0.77
N ARG A 645 22.99 -10.65 1.42
CA ARG A 645 22.29 -10.62 2.71
C ARG A 645 20.85 -11.11 2.61
N ASP A 646 20.17 -10.85 1.50
CA ASP A 646 18.81 -11.35 1.22
C ASP A 646 18.72 -12.89 1.19
N LEU A 647 19.85 -13.60 1.02
CA LEU A 647 19.91 -15.06 1.06
C LEU A 647 20.15 -15.59 2.49
N GLU A 648 20.50 -14.73 3.44
CA GLU A 648 20.69 -15.10 4.83
C GLU A 648 19.32 -15.31 5.48
N THR A 649 19.05 -16.52 5.96
CA THR A 649 17.78 -16.88 6.63
C THR A 649 17.95 -17.10 8.13
N SER A 650 19.19 -17.03 8.62
CA SER A 650 19.55 -17.30 9.99
C SER A 650 20.68 -16.42 10.50
N VAL A 651 20.77 -16.30 11.82
CA VAL A 651 21.77 -15.48 12.51
C VAL A 651 22.35 -16.25 13.69
N THR A 652 23.62 -16.00 14.01
CA THR A 652 24.27 -16.57 15.20
C THR A 652 23.70 -15.98 16.49
N LEU A 653 23.53 -16.82 17.51
CA LEU A 653 23.17 -16.42 18.88
C LEU A 653 24.39 -16.31 19.79
N ASN A 654 25.60 -16.41 19.24
CA ASN A 654 26.83 -16.03 19.93
C ASN A 654 27.00 -14.51 19.88
N GLU A 655 26.99 -13.86 21.04
CA GLU A 655 27.09 -12.39 21.17
C GLU A 655 28.37 -11.84 20.55
N GLY A 656 29.52 -12.47 20.82
CA GLY A 656 30.82 -12.02 20.33
C GLY A 656 30.92 -12.09 18.80
N LYS A 657 30.44 -13.18 18.20
CA LYS A 657 30.39 -13.35 16.74
C LYS A 657 29.43 -12.36 16.10
N LEU A 658 28.22 -12.22 16.65
CA LEU A 658 27.22 -11.29 16.11
C LEU A 658 27.69 -9.84 16.19
N LYS A 659 28.35 -9.47 17.30
CA LYS A 659 28.94 -8.14 17.46
C LYS A 659 30.07 -7.90 16.46
N ALA A 660 30.99 -8.84 16.30
CA ALA A 660 32.10 -8.71 15.35
C ALA A 660 31.63 -8.58 13.90
N GLU A 661 30.60 -9.35 13.52
CA GLU A 661 29.95 -9.25 12.21
C GLU A 661 29.36 -7.85 11.97
N ARG A 662 28.61 -7.33 12.94
CA ARG A 662 28.00 -5.99 12.86
C ARG A 662 29.04 -4.87 12.83
N ASP A 663 30.05 -4.93 13.69
CA ASP A 663 31.13 -3.95 13.69
C ASP A 663 31.88 -3.96 12.35
N SER A 664 32.07 -5.13 11.73
CA SER A 664 32.67 -5.23 10.39
C SER A 664 31.78 -4.60 9.30
N LEU A 665 30.47 -4.86 9.32
CA LEU A 665 29.53 -4.27 8.38
C LEU A 665 29.45 -2.75 8.52
N GLU A 666 29.40 -2.24 9.74
CA GLU A 666 29.39 -0.80 10.03
C GLU A 666 30.70 -0.13 9.59
N ALA A 667 31.86 -0.76 9.86
CA ALA A 667 33.16 -0.26 9.40
C ALA A 667 33.22 -0.17 7.86
N LYS A 668 32.76 -1.21 7.15
CA LYS A 668 32.67 -1.20 5.68
C LYS A 668 31.72 -0.12 5.17
N SER A 669 30.58 0.08 5.81
CA SER A 669 29.62 1.13 5.45
C SER A 669 30.25 2.52 5.65
N LEU A 670 30.92 2.74 6.77
CA LEU A 670 31.59 4.00 7.09
C LEU A 670 32.73 4.30 6.11
N GLU A 671 33.53 3.29 5.75
CA GLU A 671 34.60 3.41 4.76
C GLU A 671 34.04 3.82 3.39
N LYS A 672 32.96 3.18 2.93
CA LYS A 672 32.26 3.54 1.67
C LYS A 672 31.77 4.99 1.72
N THR A 673 31.08 5.39 2.79
CA THR A 673 30.60 6.77 2.98
C THR A 673 31.76 7.77 2.94
N ASN A 674 32.85 7.52 3.66
CA ASN A 674 33.99 8.44 3.71
C ASN A 674 34.76 8.51 2.38
N LYS A 675 34.84 7.42 1.61
CA LYS A 675 35.36 7.44 0.23
C LYS A 675 34.55 8.36 -0.68
N LEU A 676 33.23 8.26 -0.62
CA LEU A 676 32.30 9.11 -1.38
C LEU A 676 32.30 10.58 -0.94
N ARG A 677 32.56 10.85 0.33
CA ARG A 677 32.70 12.21 0.85
C ARG A 677 34.02 12.83 0.40
N ALA A 678 35.10 12.07 0.46
CA ALA A 678 36.43 12.51 0.00
C ALA A 678 36.43 12.88 -1.49
N SER A 679 35.75 12.09 -2.34
CA SER A 679 35.62 12.41 -3.78
C SER A 679 34.86 13.72 -4.07
N ARG A 680 34.22 14.30 -3.05
CA ARG A 680 33.43 15.54 -3.14
C ARG A 680 34.01 16.68 -2.29
N GLY A 681 35.20 16.50 -1.73
CA GLY A 681 35.83 17.49 -0.85
C GLY A 681 35.13 17.69 0.50
N LEU A 682 34.28 16.76 0.91
CA LEU A 682 33.59 16.81 2.21
C LEU A 682 34.42 16.14 3.30
N PRO A 683 34.38 16.65 4.55
CA PRO A 683 35.12 16.05 5.67
C PRO A 683 34.58 14.66 6.00
N PRO A 684 35.43 13.71 6.47
CA PRO A 684 34.98 12.39 6.87
C PRO A 684 34.06 12.48 8.10
N VAL A 685 33.12 11.55 8.18
CA VAL A 685 32.26 11.35 9.35
C VAL A 685 32.78 10.22 10.22
N LYS A 686 32.44 10.25 11.50
CA LYS A 686 32.76 9.21 12.49
C LYS A 686 31.59 8.23 12.65
N LYS A 687 31.88 7.11 13.32
CA LYS A 687 30.84 6.15 13.74
C LYS A 687 29.76 6.86 14.56
N GLY A 688 28.50 6.67 14.17
CA GLY A 688 27.33 7.26 14.82
C GLY A 688 26.95 8.67 14.33
N ASP A 689 27.78 9.33 13.53
CA ASP A 689 27.44 10.63 12.95
C ASP A 689 26.33 10.47 11.91
N LYS A 690 25.38 11.41 11.91
CA LYS A 690 24.36 11.49 10.87
C LYS A 690 24.89 12.34 9.71
N VAL A 691 24.83 11.80 8.49
CA VAL A 691 25.05 12.60 7.28
C VAL A 691 23.90 13.61 7.16
N LYS A 692 24.22 14.89 6.96
CA LYS A 692 23.20 15.92 6.81
C LYS A 692 22.49 15.71 5.47
N LYS A 693 21.18 15.99 5.43
CA LYS A 693 20.35 15.79 4.23
C LYS A 693 20.86 16.57 3.00
N ASN A 694 21.43 17.75 3.20
CA ASN A 694 22.01 18.57 2.13
C ASN A 694 23.39 18.06 1.63
N GLU A 695 23.96 17.08 2.32
CA GLU A 695 25.19 16.36 1.94
C GLU A 695 24.88 14.96 1.40
N ASP A 696 23.60 14.62 1.25
CA ASP A 696 23.15 13.38 0.62
C ASP A 696 23.01 13.59 -0.89
N PHE A 697 23.51 12.64 -1.66
CA PHE A 697 23.65 12.77 -3.12
C PHE A 697 22.77 11.75 -3.82
N ASP A 698 21.86 12.24 -4.66
CA ASP A 698 21.05 11.39 -5.51
C ASP A 698 21.79 11.14 -6.82
N PHE A 699 22.52 10.02 -6.86
CA PHE A 699 23.30 9.60 -8.02
C PHE A 699 22.46 9.51 -9.30
N PHE A 700 21.21 9.01 -9.21
CA PHE A 700 20.37 8.85 -10.40
C PHE A 700 19.88 10.19 -10.92
N GLN A 701 19.53 11.11 -10.03
CA GLN A 701 19.19 12.48 -10.41
C GLN A 701 20.38 13.19 -11.05
N ASP A 702 21.57 13.10 -10.44
CA ASP A 702 22.79 13.73 -10.94
C ASP A 702 23.19 13.20 -12.32
N GLU A 703 23.09 11.88 -12.55
CA GLU A 703 23.35 11.31 -13.87
C GLU A 703 22.27 11.72 -14.88
N SER A 704 21.00 11.78 -14.49
CA SER A 704 19.92 12.23 -15.36
C SER A 704 20.09 13.69 -15.80
N LEU A 705 20.59 14.56 -14.92
CA LEU A 705 20.98 15.94 -15.25
C LEU A 705 22.09 15.98 -16.31
N ARG A 706 23.09 15.10 -16.21
CA ARG A 706 24.18 15.00 -17.20
C ARG A 706 23.68 14.50 -18.55
N VAL A 707 22.84 13.47 -18.56
CA VAL A 707 22.16 12.97 -19.78
C VAL A 707 21.34 14.08 -20.43
N MET A 708 20.65 14.92 -19.64
CA MET A 708 19.92 16.06 -20.19
C MET A 708 20.83 17.12 -20.79
N ALA A 709 21.98 17.41 -20.17
CA ALA A 709 22.96 18.32 -20.74
C ALA A 709 23.51 17.80 -22.08
N ASP A 710 23.74 16.49 -22.20
CA ASP A 710 24.15 15.85 -23.47
C ASP A 710 23.04 15.94 -24.51
N TYR A 711 21.79 15.67 -24.12
CA TYR A 711 20.63 15.74 -25.01
C TYR A 711 20.44 17.14 -25.59
N ILE A 712 20.59 18.20 -24.78
CA ILE A 712 20.52 19.59 -25.24
C ILE A 712 21.64 19.89 -26.26
N GLN A 713 22.82 19.31 -26.07
CA GLN A 713 23.98 19.55 -26.94
C GLN A 713 23.87 18.84 -28.29
N ILE A 714 23.38 17.60 -28.29
CA ILE A 714 23.23 16.79 -29.52
C ILE A 714 22.06 17.29 -30.37
N LYS A 715 21.01 17.86 -29.75
CA LYS A 715 19.83 18.35 -30.46
C LYS A 715 20.07 19.69 -31.19
N LYS A 716 21.12 20.42 -30.84
CA LYS A 716 21.54 21.64 -31.53
C LYS A 716 22.39 21.31 -32.73
#